data_AF-A0A537KQL6-F1
#
_entry.id   AF-A0A537KQL6-F1
#
_cell.length_a   1.000
_cell.length_b   1.000
_cell.length_c   1.000
_cell.angle_alpha   90.00
_cell.angle_beta   90.00
_cell.angle_gamma   90.00
#
_symmetry.space_group_name_H-M   'P 1'
#
loop_
_entity.id
_entity.type
_entity.pdbx_description
1 polymer ?
#
loop_
_entity_poly.entity_id
_entity_poly.type
_entity_poly.pdbx_seq_one_letter_code
_entity_poly.pdbx_strand_id
1 'polypeptide(L)'
;MKKPLALLLCFACFNLFSTVASSQSFGSNNPVTCNGNDGYITIGGLVAGATYSVSYSDDGAAVGPLSLTANISGQVIISGLNAGLYSNFSLVYNGSTTNLSIGIVLSNPIFIPTFTSIPPICAGSAPPALPTTSNNGMTGTWNPGVINNTTSGSYTFTPTGGQCGIPITIPVTIIPRTTPTFSFGTSLNICGGGAVPTLPNTSTNGISGTWNPAVVDAQNSGTYTFTPNAGQCANPAAFNVTVSPNITPSFSFGLSLTICAGGTVPTLPTTSTNAITGTWSPSTVDAQNSGVYTFTPAAGQCALPAAFAVTVNPNLTPTFSFGTSINLCAGGTVPTLPTTSTNGITGSWSPTVVSSTTPATYTFTPTAGQCAVPATLNVTLTPNITPSFTFGTSLIICAGGTVPTLPTTSNNGITGVRSPSVVSNTTSGTYTFTPGAGQCAVPATFSVTVNPIITPSFNINTYSICAGSTPPVLPTTSLEGITGTWSPTTVDNQNYGVYTFTPNPGQCAVTTTAEVYVMPNVAPTFNFGTSLTICGGGTVPVLPNYSNEGLTGTWSPAVVSTTNSGVYTFTADAGQCAVPATFTVTVNPVITPAFSFGSSLTICNGGVVPTLPTTSSNAITGSWSPTIVSNTSSGVYTFTPNPGQCAASATFTVTVNPILTPAFSFGTSITICAGNAVPTLPTTSTNGVVGVWSPSTVDNQNSGTYTFTPNAGQCAITASFSVTVNPNVTPTFSIGSALSICTGGSVPVLPTVSNNGINGTWNPAVVSSQTSGTYTFTPATGQGPCIATVVYTVTVNPIVTPAFNFGNLSICIGASLPVLPATSQNGISGTWSPAVIDNQNSGSYTFTPNAGQCANPLTINVTVNSVPTVVVRADTTLNDGDMMPATFFAGTPAGINYKWTNSNPNIGLTEFGVNSVPSFIALNKGNDPIVANISVVPLNGGCEGTARNYKITVKPLDKDVFVPNVFSPNGDGKNDKLFAYGNYVDKLEMRIFNQWGEQIILINSLNQGWDGTHRGKPQPVGVYVYVLKAIMTDGRTINMKGSITLLR
;
A
#
# COMPACT_ATOMS: atom_id res chain seq x y z
N MET A 1 -62.86 -117.87 35.62
CA MET A 1 -63.64 -118.96 36.28
C MET A 1 -64.91 -118.35 36.87
N LYS A 2 -66.01 -119.12 36.93
CA LYS A 2 -67.33 -118.83 37.55
C LYS A 2 -68.14 -117.58 37.09
N LYS A 3 -69.20 -117.87 36.31
CA LYS A 3 -70.49 -117.15 36.12
C LYS A 3 -71.40 -117.36 37.37
N PRO A 4 -72.55 -116.65 37.59
CA PRO A 4 -73.76 -116.54 36.73
C PRO A 4 -74.22 -115.07 36.44
N LEU A 5 -75.08 -114.72 35.46
CA LEU A 5 -76.52 -115.04 35.20
C LEU A 5 -77.47 -114.50 36.32
N ALA A 6 -78.65 -113.88 36.09
CA ALA A 6 -79.43 -113.47 34.89
C ALA A 6 -80.37 -112.27 35.27
N LEU A 7 -80.68 -111.31 34.38
CA LEU A 7 -81.95 -111.17 33.64
C LEU A 7 -83.26 -110.97 34.48
N LEU A 8 -83.96 -109.82 34.34
CA LEU A 8 -85.32 -109.69 33.74
C LEU A 8 -86.06 -108.35 34.10
N LEU A 9 -86.76 -107.81 33.08
CA LEU A 9 -87.76 -106.72 32.96
C LEU A 9 -88.13 -105.73 34.10
N CYS A 10 -88.02 -104.45 33.72
CA CYS A 10 -88.93 -103.31 33.92
C CYS A 10 -90.36 -103.57 34.49
N PHE A 11 -90.77 -102.77 35.50
CA PHE A 11 -92.05 -102.04 35.52
C PHE A 11 -91.95 -100.79 36.42
N ALA A 12 -92.88 -99.84 36.27
CA ALA A 12 -92.65 -98.43 36.62
C ALA A 12 -93.06 -97.96 38.04
N CYS A 13 -92.61 -96.73 38.35
CA CYS A 13 -93.21 -95.75 39.27
C CYS A 13 -92.76 -95.72 40.75
N PHE A 14 -91.66 -94.99 41.02
CA PHE A 14 -91.53 -94.12 42.21
C PHE A 14 -90.52 -92.98 41.95
N ASN A 15 -91.02 -91.75 41.76
CA ASN A 15 -90.28 -90.49 41.95
C ASN A 15 -90.34 -90.10 43.46
N LEU A 16 -89.59 -89.17 44.06
CA LEU A 16 -88.62 -88.17 43.60
C LEU A 16 -87.44 -88.13 44.60
N PHE A 17 -86.22 -87.88 44.13
CA PHE A 17 -85.25 -86.95 44.76
C PHE A 17 -84.25 -86.51 43.69
N SER A 18 -84.20 -85.20 43.39
CA SER A 18 -83.41 -84.67 42.27
C SER A 18 -81.96 -84.37 42.65
N THR A 19 -81.02 -84.89 41.87
CA THR A 19 -79.63 -84.46 41.89
C THR A 19 -79.45 -83.20 41.03
N VAL A 20 -78.67 -82.23 41.52
CA VAL A 20 -78.27 -81.06 40.72
C VAL A 20 -77.29 -81.51 39.63
N ALA A 21 -77.44 -81.00 38.41
CA ALA A 21 -76.66 -81.42 37.25
C ALA A 21 -75.16 -81.10 37.39
N SER A 22 -74.31 -81.96 36.82
CA SER A 22 -72.86 -82.00 37.08
C SER A 22 -72.01 -81.09 36.18
N SER A 23 -72.52 -79.94 35.75
CA SER A 23 -71.72 -78.94 35.00
C SER A 23 -72.34 -77.53 35.07
N GLN A 24 -71.80 -76.68 35.93
CA GLN A 24 -72.15 -75.25 35.95
C GLN A 24 -71.40 -74.51 34.83
N SER A 25 -72.08 -73.57 34.17
CA SER A 25 -71.50 -72.70 33.15
C SER A 25 -71.34 -71.28 33.68
N PHE A 26 -70.28 -70.59 33.26
CA PHE A 26 -70.04 -69.20 33.63
C PHE A 26 -70.05 -68.29 32.41
N GLY A 27 -70.70 -67.14 32.55
CA GLY A 27 -70.56 -66.00 31.65
C GLY A 27 -70.28 -64.75 32.47
N SER A 28 -69.70 -63.73 31.85
CA SER A 28 -69.41 -62.46 32.51
C SER A 28 -69.47 -61.31 31.51
N ASN A 29 -69.78 -60.11 31.99
CA ASN A 29 -69.67 -58.88 31.24
C ASN A 29 -68.96 -57.82 32.08
N ASN A 30 -68.01 -57.15 31.42
CA ASN A 30 -67.27 -56.02 31.98
C ASN A 30 -68.18 -54.80 32.18
N PRO A 31 -67.89 -53.90 33.14
CA PRO A 31 -68.51 -52.58 33.20
C PRO A 31 -68.37 -51.84 31.87
N VAL A 32 -69.42 -51.16 31.41
CA VAL A 32 -69.39 -50.30 30.21
C VAL A 32 -68.98 -48.87 30.54
N THR A 33 -68.93 -48.51 31.82
CA THR A 33 -68.42 -47.22 32.30
C THR A 33 -67.07 -47.37 33.02
N CYS A 34 -66.19 -46.36 32.90
CA CYS A 34 -64.86 -46.40 33.52
C CYS A 34 -64.98 -46.31 35.04
N ASN A 35 -64.48 -47.34 35.75
CA ASN A 35 -64.72 -47.58 37.18
C ASN A 35 -66.21 -47.75 37.53
N GLY A 36 -67.01 -48.17 36.55
CA GLY A 36 -68.40 -48.53 36.73
C GLY A 36 -68.58 -49.79 37.58
N ASN A 37 -69.77 -49.93 38.15
CA ASN A 37 -70.24 -51.12 38.84
C ASN A 37 -71.38 -51.83 38.06
N ASP A 38 -71.48 -51.58 36.76
CA ASP A 38 -72.52 -52.16 35.90
C ASP A 38 -72.15 -53.53 35.30
N GLY A 39 -70.95 -54.04 35.65
CA GLY A 39 -70.52 -55.40 35.31
C GLY A 39 -71.34 -56.47 36.03
N TYR A 40 -71.32 -57.68 35.47
CA TYR A 40 -72.04 -58.81 36.05
C TYR A 40 -71.44 -60.18 35.70
N ILE A 41 -71.72 -61.17 36.54
CA ILE A 41 -71.35 -62.58 36.35
C ILE A 41 -72.65 -63.42 36.33
N THR A 42 -72.77 -64.32 35.36
CA THR A 42 -73.89 -65.25 35.22
C THR A 42 -73.42 -66.66 35.48
N ILE A 43 -74.10 -67.37 36.39
CA ILE A 43 -73.84 -68.78 36.70
C ILE A 43 -75.05 -69.60 36.23
N GLY A 44 -74.83 -70.46 35.23
CA GLY A 44 -75.83 -71.33 34.61
C GLY A 44 -75.66 -72.81 34.94
N GLY A 45 -76.62 -73.63 34.50
CA GLY A 45 -76.68 -75.06 34.84
C GLY A 45 -77.39 -75.34 36.18
N LEU A 46 -78.19 -74.38 36.66
CA LEU A 46 -78.94 -74.44 37.90
C LEU A 46 -80.40 -74.85 37.65
N VAL A 47 -81.13 -75.23 38.71
CA VAL A 47 -82.55 -75.59 38.62
C VAL A 47 -83.38 -74.32 38.42
N ALA A 48 -84.09 -74.22 37.30
CA ALA A 48 -84.91 -73.05 36.97
C ALA A 48 -85.99 -72.80 38.05
N GLY A 49 -86.15 -71.53 38.45
CA GLY A 49 -87.08 -71.12 39.51
C GLY A 49 -86.63 -71.42 40.94
N ALA A 50 -85.49 -72.08 41.15
CA ALA A 50 -84.98 -72.38 42.49
C ALA A 50 -84.12 -71.24 43.06
N THR A 51 -84.23 -71.00 44.37
CA THR A 51 -83.40 -70.01 45.09
C THR A 51 -82.13 -70.64 45.63
N TYR A 52 -80.98 -70.06 45.27
CA TYR A 52 -79.65 -70.44 45.71
C TYR A 52 -79.10 -69.39 46.67
N SER A 53 -78.42 -69.83 47.73
CA SER A 53 -77.58 -68.97 48.56
C SER A 53 -76.16 -68.98 47.99
N VAL A 54 -75.71 -67.84 47.46
CA VAL A 54 -74.46 -67.69 46.71
C VAL A 54 -73.45 -66.86 47.50
N SER A 55 -72.25 -67.37 47.74
CA SER A 55 -71.11 -66.57 48.22
C SER A 55 -69.92 -66.69 47.28
N TYR A 56 -69.02 -65.72 47.30
CA TYR A 56 -67.83 -65.67 46.47
C TYR A 56 -66.77 -64.78 47.13
N SER A 57 -65.64 -64.57 46.45
CA SER A 57 -64.60 -63.64 46.84
C SER A 57 -64.38 -62.58 45.77
N ASP A 58 -64.35 -61.31 46.17
CA ASP A 58 -64.09 -60.12 45.36
C ASP A 58 -62.72 -59.55 45.77
N ASP A 59 -61.73 -59.60 44.88
CA ASP A 59 -60.33 -59.20 45.14
C ASP A 59 -59.73 -59.80 46.43
N GLY A 60 -60.20 -60.99 46.84
CA GLY A 60 -59.77 -61.69 48.05
C GLY A 60 -60.63 -61.43 49.30
N ALA A 61 -61.54 -60.46 49.29
CA ALA A 61 -62.55 -60.25 50.32
C ALA A 61 -63.74 -61.20 50.11
N ALA A 62 -64.37 -61.72 51.17
CA ALA A 62 -65.52 -62.62 51.05
C ALA A 62 -66.85 -61.84 50.95
N VAL A 63 -67.72 -62.25 50.02
CA VAL A 63 -69.02 -61.62 49.73
C VAL A 63 -70.14 -62.67 49.78
N GLY A 64 -71.29 -62.31 50.38
CA GLY A 64 -72.46 -63.16 50.56
C GLY A 64 -72.61 -63.74 51.97
N PRO A 65 -73.56 -64.67 52.20
CA PRO A 65 -74.44 -65.29 51.21
C PRO A 65 -75.50 -64.34 50.64
N LEU A 66 -75.65 -64.35 49.32
CA LEU A 66 -76.69 -63.66 48.56
C LEU A 66 -77.77 -64.66 48.14
N SER A 67 -79.04 -64.38 48.45
CA SER A 67 -80.16 -65.21 47.97
C SER A 67 -80.54 -64.81 46.55
N LEU A 68 -80.19 -65.64 45.56
CA LEU A 68 -80.46 -65.41 44.14
C LEU A 68 -81.34 -66.52 43.57
N THR A 69 -82.44 -66.17 42.91
CA THR A 69 -83.34 -67.13 42.26
C THR A 69 -82.94 -67.34 40.80
N ALA A 70 -82.73 -68.59 40.41
CA ALA A 70 -82.39 -68.94 39.04
C ALA A 70 -83.57 -68.65 38.10
N ASN A 71 -83.29 -68.00 36.97
CA ASN A 71 -84.29 -67.67 35.95
C ASN A 71 -84.85 -68.93 35.25
N ILE A 72 -85.79 -68.74 34.31
CA ILE A 72 -86.40 -69.83 33.53
C ILE A 72 -85.39 -70.67 32.73
N SER A 73 -84.19 -70.14 32.48
CA SER A 73 -83.08 -70.81 31.78
C SER A 73 -82.07 -71.47 32.73
N GLY A 74 -82.36 -71.52 34.03
CA GLY A 74 -81.46 -72.12 35.03
C GLY A 74 -80.20 -71.31 35.31
N GLN A 75 -80.30 -69.98 35.33
CA GLN A 75 -79.17 -69.07 35.57
C GLN A 75 -79.44 -68.09 36.71
N VAL A 76 -78.45 -67.85 37.58
CA VAL A 76 -78.41 -66.70 38.49
C VAL A 76 -77.46 -65.64 37.94
N ILE A 77 -77.76 -64.37 38.20
CA ILE A 77 -76.92 -63.23 37.80
C ILE A 77 -76.48 -62.48 39.07
N ILE A 78 -75.17 -62.33 39.23
CA ILE A 78 -74.53 -61.47 40.22
C ILE A 78 -74.22 -60.16 39.49
N SER A 79 -75.07 -59.15 39.68
CA SER A 79 -74.94 -57.81 39.09
C SER A 79 -74.39 -56.81 40.11
N GLY A 80 -73.87 -55.68 39.63
CA GLY A 80 -73.35 -54.62 40.51
C GLY A 80 -71.84 -54.67 40.69
N LEU A 81 -71.13 -55.32 39.77
CA LEU A 81 -69.71 -55.65 39.88
C LEU A 81 -68.83 -54.63 39.16
N ASN A 82 -67.74 -54.23 39.81
CA ASN A 82 -66.69 -53.39 39.23
C ASN A 82 -65.65 -54.22 38.46
N ALA A 83 -64.65 -53.54 37.88
CA ALA A 83 -63.44 -54.22 37.44
C ALA A 83 -62.68 -54.78 38.66
N GLY A 84 -62.31 -56.07 38.62
CA GLY A 84 -61.82 -56.84 39.77
C GLY A 84 -61.71 -58.34 39.48
N LEU A 85 -61.14 -59.11 40.40
CA LEU A 85 -61.01 -60.58 40.33
C LEU A 85 -62.03 -61.26 41.26
N TYR A 86 -63.02 -61.91 40.65
CA TYR A 86 -64.08 -62.64 41.32
C TYR A 86 -63.77 -64.15 41.35
N SER A 87 -63.72 -64.77 42.53
CA SER A 87 -63.30 -66.17 42.68
C SER A 87 -64.02 -66.92 43.81
N ASN A 88 -63.72 -68.22 43.99
CA ASN A 88 -64.17 -69.03 45.13
C ASN A 88 -65.71 -69.06 45.33
N PHE A 89 -66.45 -69.22 44.24
CA PHE A 89 -67.92 -69.26 44.29
C PHE A 89 -68.44 -70.48 45.05
N SER A 90 -69.44 -70.30 45.91
CA SER A 90 -70.14 -71.36 46.65
C SER A 90 -71.65 -71.18 46.47
N LEU A 91 -72.34 -72.27 46.09
CA LEU A 91 -73.77 -72.30 45.81
C LEU A 91 -74.44 -73.30 46.75
N VAL A 92 -75.37 -72.83 47.59
CA VAL A 92 -76.14 -73.67 48.51
C VAL A 92 -77.60 -73.74 48.07
N TYR A 93 -78.11 -74.97 47.88
CA TYR A 93 -79.52 -75.24 47.55
C TYR A 93 -80.02 -76.47 48.33
N ASN A 94 -81.18 -76.34 49.00
CA ASN A 94 -81.78 -77.38 49.84
C ASN A 94 -80.76 -78.07 50.81
N GLY A 95 -79.87 -77.27 51.41
CA GLY A 95 -78.84 -77.76 52.34
C GLY A 95 -77.61 -78.42 51.70
N SER A 96 -77.57 -78.56 50.37
CA SER A 96 -76.40 -79.07 49.63
C SER A 96 -75.54 -77.94 49.10
N THR A 97 -74.23 -77.99 49.37
CA THR A 97 -73.25 -76.96 48.97
C THR A 97 -72.41 -77.43 47.78
N THR A 98 -72.26 -76.57 46.76
CA THR A 98 -71.38 -76.77 45.61
C THR A 98 -70.33 -75.66 45.58
N ASN A 99 -69.04 -75.99 45.71
CA ASN A 99 -67.94 -75.04 45.66
C ASN A 99 -67.25 -75.08 44.29
N LEU A 100 -66.92 -73.92 43.73
CA LEU A 100 -66.40 -73.74 42.37
C LEU A 100 -65.15 -72.85 42.40
N SER A 101 -63.98 -73.47 42.19
CA SER A 101 -62.66 -72.83 42.25
C SER A 101 -62.28 -72.06 40.97
N ILE A 102 -63.25 -71.44 40.29
CA ILE A 102 -63.00 -70.58 39.12
C ILE A 102 -62.63 -69.16 39.56
N GLY A 103 -61.79 -68.48 38.77
CA GLY A 103 -61.55 -67.04 38.85
C GLY A 103 -62.01 -66.35 37.57
N ILE A 104 -62.73 -65.24 37.72
CA ILE A 104 -63.30 -64.42 36.64
C ILE A 104 -62.80 -63.00 36.83
N VAL A 105 -62.12 -62.45 35.82
CA VAL A 105 -61.64 -61.07 35.83
C VAL A 105 -62.63 -60.20 35.06
N LEU A 106 -63.10 -59.13 35.70
CA LEU A 106 -63.78 -58.02 35.03
C LEU A 106 -62.77 -56.89 34.81
N SER A 107 -62.78 -56.28 33.63
CA SER A 107 -61.86 -55.21 33.23
C SER A 107 -62.60 -53.92 32.91
N ASN A 108 -61.98 -52.77 33.20
CA ASN A 108 -62.49 -51.47 32.77
C ASN A 108 -62.54 -51.34 31.22
N PRO A 109 -63.50 -50.58 30.66
CA PRO A 109 -63.58 -50.33 29.22
C PRO A 109 -62.43 -49.42 28.76
N ILE A 110 -61.90 -49.64 27.55
CA ILE A 110 -60.81 -48.83 26.98
C ILE A 110 -61.39 -47.81 26.00
N PHE A 111 -61.04 -46.54 26.17
CA PHE A 111 -61.41 -45.45 25.25
C PHE A 111 -60.19 -44.89 24.51
N ILE A 112 -60.37 -44.49 23.26
CA ILE A 112 -59.34 -43.86 22.43
C ILE A 112 -59.72 -42.39 22.22
N PRO A 113 -58.88 -41.42 22.61
CA PRO A 113 -59.16 -40.00 22.35
C PRO A 113 -59.15 -39.70 20.85
N THR A 114 -60.12 -38.92 20.37
CA THR A 114 -60.19 -38.50 18.95
C THR A 114 -59.95 -37.00 18.79
N PHE A 115 -59.25 -36.62 17.72
CA PHE A 115 -58.91 -35.22 17.41
C PHE A 115 -59.09 -34.93 15.92
N THR A 116 -59.40 -33.68 15.60
CA THR A 116 -59.40 -33.18 14.21
C THR A 116 -57.95 -33.04 13.72
N SER A 117 -57.68 -33.44 12.47
CA SER A 117 -56.33 -33.32 11.89
C SER A 117 -55.90 -31.86 11.77
N ILE A 118 -54.66 -31.58 12.17
CA ILE A 118 -54.05 -30.25 12.05
C ILE A 118 -53.46 -30.13 10.64
N PRO A 119 -53.91 -29.17 9.80
CA PRO A 119 -53.34 -28.97 8.47
C PRO A 119 -51.90 -28.45 8.54
N PRO A 120 -51.07 -28.64 7.50
CA PRO A 120 -49.70 -28.14 7.49
C PRO A 120 -49.60 -26.63 7.74
N ILE A 121 -48.64 -26.24 8.58
CA ILE A 121 -48.47 -24.86 9.07
C ILE A 121 -47.22 -24.25 8.42
N CYS A 122 -47.26 -22.99 8.01
CA CYS A 122 -46.06 -22.32 7.47
C CYS A 122 -45.08 -21.91 8.58
N ALA A 123 -43.79 -22.13 8.34
CA ALA A 123 -42.74 -21.80 9.32
C ALA A 123 -42.82 -20.33 9.78
N GLY A 124 -42.90 -20.13 11.09
CA GLY A 124 -43.02 -18.81 11.74
C GLY A 124 -44.44 -18.21 11.75
N SER A 125 -45.46 -18.88 11.21
CA SER A 125 -46.86 -18.45 11.40
C SER A 125 -47.38 -18.79 12.81
N ALA A 126 -48.42 -18.11 13.27
CA ALA A 126 -48.96 -18.35 14.61
C ALA A 126 -49.56 -19.77 14.72
N PRO A 127 -49.10 -20.61 15.65
CA PRO A 127 -49.62 -21.97 15.79
C PRO A 127 -51.06 -21.98 16.34
N PRO A 128 -51.92 -22.91 15.90
CA PRO A 128 -53.22 -23.13 16.53
C PRO A 128 -53.03 -23.71 17.95
N ALA A 129 -53.96 -23.38 18.86
CA ALA A 129 -53.96 -23.95 20.20
C ALA A 129 -54.33 -25.45 20.17
N LEU A 130 -53.61 -26.27 20.94
CA LEU A 130 -53.94 -27.67 21.13
C LEU A 130 -55.14 -27.81 22.09
N PRO A 131 -56.20 -28.55 21.74
CA PRO A 131 -57.40 -28.65 22.57
C PRO A 131 -57.14 -29.50 23.83
N THR A 132 -57.55 -29.01 25.00
CA THR A 132 -57.40 -29.73 26.29
C THR A 132 -58.44 -30.84 26.51
N THR A 133 -59.41 -30.95 25.62
CA THR A 133 -60.45 -31.98 25.60
C THR A 133 -60.52 -32.60 24.20
N SER A 134 -60.62 -33.93 24.10
CA SER A 134 -60.80 -34.63 22.84
C SER A 134 -62.21 -34.47 22.27
N ASN A 135 -62.39 -34.78 20.98
CA ASN A 135 -63.69 -34.71 20.30
C ASN A 135 -64.73 -35.68 20.92
N ASN A 136 -64.28 -36.72 21.62
CA ASN A 136 -65.10 -37.63 22.42
C ASN A 136 -65.11 -37.32 23.94
N GLY A 137 -64.77 -36.08 24.34
CA GLY A 137 -65.02 -35.56 25.69
C GLY A 137 -63.97 -35.89 26.75
N MET A 138 -62.85 -36.52 26.39
CA MET A 138 -61.80 -36.88 27.35
C MET A 138 -60.89 -35.67 27.62
N THR A 139 -60.68 -35.30 28.89
CA THR A 139 -59.77 -34.20 29.23
C THR A 139 -58.35 -34.70 29.46
N GLY A 140 -57.34 -33.93 29.08
CA GLY A 140 -55.95 -34.35 29.17
C GLY A 140 -54.95 -33.26 28.82
N THR A 141 -53.68 -33.63 28.78
CA THR A 141 -52.56 -32.72 28.51
C THR A 141 -51.76 -33.18 27.31
N TRP A 142 -51.20 -32.20 26.57
CA TRP A 142 -50.32 -32.46 25.44
C TRP A 142 -48.85 -32.40 25.85
N ASN A 143 -48.04 -33.29 25.29
CA ASN A 143 -46.59 -33.23 25.35
C ASN A 143 -46.01 -33.37 23.92
N PRO A 144 -45.35 -32.33 23.36
CA PRO A 144 -45.19 -30.98 23.91
C PRO A 144 -46.54 -30.24 24.07
N GLY A 145 -46.61 -29.30 25.01
CA GLY A 145 -47.86 -28.57 25.32
C GLY A 145 -48.24 -27.44 24.36
N VAL A 146 -47.30 -27.00 23.51
CA VAL A 146 -47.47 -25.93 22.52
C VAL A 146 -46.81 -26.35 21.22
N ILE A 147 -47.46 -26.09 20.09
CA ILE A 147 -46.90 -26.40 18.77
C ILE A 147 -45.70 -25.48 18.48
N ASN A 148 -44.54 -26.11 18.24
CA ASN A 148 -43.39 -25.45 17.64
C ASN A 148 -43.72 -25.09 16.18
N ASN A 149 -43.73 -23.80 15.87
CA ASN A 149 -44.07 -23.28 14.54
C ASN A 149 -42.85 -23.14 13.59
N THR A 150 -41.67 -23.64 13.96
CA THR A 150 -40.47 -23.66 13.10
C THR A 150 -40.01 -25.07 12.74
N THR A 151 -40.38 -26.09 13.51
CA THR A 151 -39.95 -27.49 13.30
C THR A 151 -41.15 -28.45 13.35
N SER A 152 -41.28 -29.32 12.34
CA SER A 152 -42.23 -30.44 12.35
C SER A 152 -41.99 -31.35 13.55
N GLY A 153 -43.05 -31.91 14.13
CA GLY A 153 -42.94 -32.76 15.32
C GLY A 153 -44.20 -33.55 15.63
N SER A 154 -44.08 -34.44 16.59
CA SER A 154 -45.18 -35.28 17.09
C SER A 154 -45.63 -34.81 18.47
N TYR A 155 -46.94 -34.78 18.67
CA TYR A 155 -47.58 -34.27 19.89
C TYR A 155 -48.43 -35.39 20.47
N THR A 156 -48.19 -35.75 21.72
CA THR A 156 -48.90 -36.84 22.40
C THR A 156 -49.87 -36.29 23.43
N PHE A 157 -51.16 -36.58 23.24
CA PHE A 157 -52.20 -36.31 24.23
C PHE A 157 -52.26 -37.43 25.23
N THR A 158 -52.19 -37.09 26.52
CA THR A 158 -52.33 -38.02 27.65
C THR A 158 -53.63 -37.70 28.39
N PRO A 159 -54.64 -38.58 28.36
CA PRO A 159 -55.87 -38.42 29.13
C PRO A 159 -55.59 -38.33 30.63
N THR A 160 -56.40 -37.53 31.33
CA THR A 160 -56.31 -37.40 32.79
C THR A 160 -56.72 -38.72 33.45
N GLY A 161 -56.04 -39.07 34.55
CA GLY A 161 -56.28 -40.32 35.28
C GLY A 161 -57.76 -40.52 35.67
N GLY A 162 -58.22 -41.77 35.62
CA GLY A 162 -59.61 -42.13 35.91
C GLY A 162 -60.59 -42.10 34.74
N GLN A 163 -60.13 -41.79 33.51
CA GLN A 163 -60.99 -41.75 32.30
C GLN A 163 -60.85 -42.99 31.38
N CYS A 164 -60.02 -43.96 31.76
CA CYS A 164 -59.74 -45.18 30.98
C CYS A 164 -59.31 -44.93 29.52
N GLY A 165 -58.71 -43.76 29.25
CA GLY A 165 -58.19 -43.37 27.95
C GLY A 165 -56.73 -43.76 27.76
N ILE A 166 -56.38 -44.24 26.57
CA ILE A 166 -54.97 -44.44 26.19
C ILE A 166 -54.36 -43.18 25.56
N PRO A 167 -53.05 -42.92 25.71
CA PRO A 167 -52.39 -41.82 25.02
C PRO A 167 -52.45 -41.97 23.49
N ILE A 168 -52.58 -40.85 22.77
CA ILE A 168 -52.55 -40.82 21.30
C ILE A 168 -51.60 -39.74 20.80
N THR A 169 -50.87 -40.04 19.73
CA THR A 169 -49.90 -39.13 19.11
C THR A 169 -50.40 -38.65 17.76
N ILE A 170 -50.40 -37.33 17.53
CA ILE A 170 -50.66 -36.71 16.22
C ILE A 170 -49.39 -36.05 15.66
N PRO A 171 -49.12 -36.15 14.35
CA PRO A 171 -48.06 -35.38 13.70
C PRO A 171 -48.53 -33.95 13.39
N VAL A 172 -47.62 -32.98 13.48
CA VAL A 172 -47.80 -31.62 12.96
C VAL A 172 -46.65 -31.32 12.00
N THR A 173 -47.01 -30.97 10.76
CA THR A 173 -46.06 -30.67 9.69
C THR A 173 -45.87 -29.16 9.57
N ILE A 174 -44.62 -28.69 9.72
CA ILE A 174 -44.22 -27.33 9.40
C ILE A 174 -43.60 -27.29 8.00
N ILE A 175 -44.16 -26.45 7.12
CA ILE A 175 -43.63 -26.20 5.77
C ILE A 175 -42.59 -25.06 5.88
N PRO A 176 -41.31 -25.29 5.53
CA PRO A 176 -40.30 -24.25 5.54
C PRO A 176 -40.59 -23.19 4.46
N ARG A 177 -40.35 -21.91 4.77
CA ARG A 177 -40.63 -20.82 3.82
C ARG A 177 -39.67 -20.84 2.64
N THR A 178 -40.20 -20.93 1.44
CA THR A 178 -39.41 -20.88 0.19
C THR A 178 -39.14 -19.43 -0.22
N THR A 179 -37.96 -19.15 -0.78
CA THR A 179 -37.64 -17.82 -1.30
C THR A 179 -38.01 -17.74 -2.79
N PRO A 180 -38.77 -16.72 -3.23
CA PRO A 180 -39.06 -16.47 -4.63
C PRO A 180 -37.80 -16.25 -5.48
N THR A 181 -37.73 -16.88 -6.64
CA THR A 181 -36.62 -16.74 -7.60
C THR A 181 -37.09 -16.06 -8.89
N PHE A 182 -36.23 -15.24 -9.51
CA PHE A 182 -36.53 -14.52 -10.74
C PHE A 182 -35.40 -14.68 -11.77
N SER A 183 -35.74 -14.68 -13.06
CA SER A 183 -34.76 -14.89 -14.15
C SER A 183 -33.71 -13.78 -14.27
N PHE A 184 -34.03 -12.57 -13.79
CA PHE A 184 -33.11 -11.44 -13.68
C PHE A 184 -32.28 -11.42 -12.39
N GLY A 185 -32.37 -12.46 -11.55
CA GLY A 185 -31.60 -12.57 -10.30
C GLY A 185 -32.09 -11.64 -9.18
N THR A 186 -31.18 -11.30 -8.26
CA THR A 186 -31.44 -10.48 -7.06
C THR A 186 -30.96 -9.03 -7.17
N SER A 187 -30.17 -8.71 -8.19
CA SER A 187 -29.74 -7.34 -8.46
C SER A 187 -29.46 -7.10 -9.94
N LEU A 188 -29.59 -5.85 -10.36
CA LEU A 188 -29.32 -5.38 -11.71
C LEU A 188 -28.56 -4.05 -11.63
N ASN A 189 -27.44 -3.95 -12.33
CA ASN A 189 -26.70 -2.70 -12.47
C ASN A 189 -26.87 -2.19 -13.90
N ILE A 190 -27.35 -0.96 -14.05
CA ILE A 190 -27.53 -0.28 -15.34
C ILE A 190 -26.95 1.13 -15.29
N CYS A 191 -26.70 1.69 -16.46
CA CYS A 191 -26.40 3.10 -16.63
C CYS A 191 -27.72 3.90 -16.71
N GLY A 192 -27.70 5.20 -16.40
CA GLY A 192 -28.88 6.06 -16.52
C GLY A 192 -29.50 6.00 -17.93
N GLY A 193 -30.76 5.56 -18.01
CA GLY A 193 -31.48 5.29 -19.27
C GLY A 193 -31.31 3.89 -19.86
N GLY A 194 -30.67 2.95 -19.14
CA GLY A 194 -30.52 1.56 -19.57
C GLY A 194 -31.83 0.77 -19.61
N ALA A 195 -31.85 -0.32 -20.37
CA ALA A 195 -33.02 -1.19 -20.46
C ALA A 195 -33.31 -1.91 -19.13
N VAL A 196 -34.56 -1.83 -18.67
CA VAL A 196 -35.03 -2.44 -17.41
C VAL A 196 -35.96 -3.63 -17.65
N PRO A 197 -35.91 -4.68 -16.81
CA PRO A 197 -36.81 -5.82 -16.92
C PRO A 197 -38.22 -5.48 -16.43
N THR A 198 -39.23 -6.10 -17.04
CA THR A 198 -40.59 -6.13 -16.49
C THR A 198 -40.65 -7.04 -15.27
N LEU A 199 -41.18 -6.55 -14.14
CA LEU A 199 -41.31 -7.33 -12.91
C LEU A 199 -42.55 -8.26 -12.96
N PRO A 200 -42.38 -9.61 -12.97
CA PRO A 200 -43.50 -10.54 -13.06
C PRO A 200 -44.19 -10.71 -11.70
N ASN A 201 -45.51 -10.92 -11.73
CA ASN A 201 -46.33 -11.21 -10.54
C ASN A 201 -46.25 -12.67 -10.05
N THR A 202 -45.56 -13.54 -10.79
CA THR A 202 -45.26 -14.92 -10.40
C THR A 202 -43.77 -15.19 -10.57
N SER A 203 -43.14 -15.78 -9.55
CA SER A 203 -41.73 -16.15 -9.57
C SER A 203 -41.46 -17.38 -10.46
N THR A 204 -40.20 -17.62 -10.83
CA THR A 204 -39.80 -18.79 -11.64
C THR A 204 -40.01 -20.11 -10.90
N ASN A 205 -40.09 -20.09 -9.57
CA ASN A 205 -40.48 -21.23 -8.72
C ASN A 205 -41.99 -21.22 -8.33
N GLY A 206 -42.83 -20.50 -9.08
CA GLY A 206 -44.30 -20.60 -9.03
C GLY A 206 -45.00 -19.81 -7.92
N ILE A 207 -44.28 -19.00 -7.14
CA ILE A 207 -44.84 -18.22 -6.04
C ILE A 207 -45.47 -16.94 -6.60
N SER A 208 -46.75 -16.73 -6.33
CA SER A 208 -47.48 -15.52 -6.76
C SER A 208 -47.38 -14.40 -5.72
N GLY A 209 -47.28 -13.15 -6.16
CA GLY A 209 -47.10 -11.98 -5.29
C GLY A 209 -47.11 -10.64 -6.02
N THR A 210 -46.80 -9.56 -5.30
CA THR A 210 -46.79 -8.19 -5.83
C THR A 210 -45.48 -7.47 -5.53
N TRP A 211 -45.04 -6.60 -6.43
CA TRP A 211 -43.83 -5.79 -6.27
C TRP A 211 -44.17 -4.39 -5.74
N ASN A 212 -43.33 -3.88 -4.83
CA ASN A 212 -43.33 -2.47 -4.42
C ASN A 212 -41.88 -1.92 -4.43
N PRO A 213 -41.55 -0.92 -5.26
CA PRO A 213 -42.37 -0.37 -6.35
C PRO A 213 -42.72 -1.41 -7.43
N ALA A 214 -43.76 -1.15 -8.23
CA ALA A 214 -44.27 -2.12 -9.23
C ALA A 214 -43.56 -2.06 -10.60
N VAL A 215 -42.82 -0.98 -10.89
CA VAL A 215 -42.11 -0.73 -12.15
C VAL A 215 -40.70 -0.26 -11.81
N VAL A 216 -39.69 -0.78 -12.53
CA VAL A 216 -38.29 -0.40 -12.33
C VAL A 216 -38.01 0.98 -12.95
N ASP A 217 -37.46 1.87 -12.14
CA ASP A 217 -36.91 3.15 -12.57
C ASP A 217 -35.55 2.95 -13.26
N ALA A 218 -35.40 3.51 -14.47
CA ALA A 218 -34.18 3.44 -15.27
C ALA A 218 -33.19 4.59 -15.02
N GLN A 219 -33.54 5.54 -14.16
CA GLN A 219 -32.75 6.74 -13.82
C GLN A 219 -32.30 6.76 -12.35
N ASN A 220 -33.05 6.12 -11.45
CA ASN A 220 -32.77 6.15 -10.01
C ASN A 220 -32.58 4.74 -9.41
N SER A 221 -31.51 4.57 -8.63
CA SER A 221 -31.27 3.36 -7.85
C SER A 221 -32.39 3.13 -6.83
N GLY A 222 -32.81 1.87 -6.64
CA GLY A 222 -33.88 1.52 -5.72
C GLY A 222 -33.98 0.03 -5.41
N THR A 223 -34.63 -0.28 -4.30
CA THR A 223 -34.97 -1.65 -3.88
C THR A 223 -36.44 -1.91 -4.17
N TYR A 224 -36.70 -2.96 -4.93
CA TYR A 224 -38.03 -3.45 -5.30
C TYR A 224 -38.31 -4.69 -4.46
N THR A 225 -39.38 -4.67 -3.67
CA THR A 225 -39.72 -5.77 -2.75
C THR A 225 -40.88 -6.57 -3.31
N PHE A 226 -40.65 -7.83 -3.64
CA PHE A 226 -41.69 -8.80 -3.95
C PHE A 226 -42.27 -9.37 -2.67
N THR A 227 -43.57 -9.16 -2.48
CA THR A 227 -44.34 -9.68 -1.36
C THR A 227 -45.23 -10.82 -1.85
N PRO A 228 -44.97 -12.08 -1.42
CA PRO A 228 -45.84 -13.21 -1.77
C PRO A 228 -47.28 -13.02 -1.25
N ASN A 229 -48.24 -13.54 -2.02
CA ASN A 229 -49.64 -13.58 -1.61
C ASN A 229 -49.85 -14.46 -0.37
N ALA A 230 -50.91 -14.18 0.39
CA ALA A 230 -51.28 -14.97 1.56
C ALA A 230 -51.43 -16.46 1.21
N GLY A 231 -50.94 -17.33 2.10
CA GLY A 231 -50.98 -18.79 1.91
C GLY A 231 -49.86 -19.39 1.04
N GLN A 232 -49.02 -18.58 0.37
CA GLN A 232 -47.95 -19.08 -0.52
C GLN A 232 -46.72 -19.65 0.20
N CYS A 233 -46.68 -19.65 1.54
CA CYS A 233 -45.59 -20.20 2.35
C CYS A 233 -44.18 -19.70 1.95
N ALA A 234 -44.05 -18.44 1.58
CA ALA A 234 -42.84 -17.89 0.98
C ALA A 234 -42.30 -16.67 1.73
N ASN A 235 -41.00 -16.40 1.60
CA ASN A 235 -40.35 -15.19 2.12
C ASN A 235 -40.54 -14.01 1.15
N PRO A 236 -40.61 -12.75 1.63
CA PRO A 236 -40.40 -11.60 0.76
C PRO A 236 -39.02 -11.67 0.08
N ALA A 237 -38.93 -11.25 -1.18
CA ALA A 237 -37.69 -11.19 -1.92
C ALA A 237 -37.40 -9.74 -2.35
N ALA A 238 -36.14 -9.32 -2.24
CA ALA A 238 -35.70 -8.02 -2.71
C ALA A 238 -34.96 -8.14 -4.05
N PHE A 239 -35.24 -7.21 -4.95
CA PHE A 239 -34.49 -6.97 -6.17
C PHE A 239 -33.89 -5.56 -6.12
N ASN A 240 -32.57 -5.47 -6.12
CA ASN A 240 -31.87 -4.19 -6.01
C ASN A 240 -31.40 -3.71 -7.38
N VAL A 241 -31.89 -2.56 -7.83
CA VAL A 241 -31.42 -1.91 -9.06
C VAL A 241 -30.48 -0.79 -8.70
N THR A 242 -29.24 -0.87 -9.18
CA THR A 242 -28.26 0.23 -9.09
C THR A 242 -28.20 0.93 -10.43
N VAL A 243 -28.60 2.20 -10.45
CA VAL A 243 -28.43 3.07 -11.62
C VAL A 243 -27.18 3.91 -11.42
N SER A 244 -26.13 3.61 -12.19
CA SER A 244 -24.93 4.43 -12.23
C SER A 244 -25.19 5.67 -13.11
N PRO A 245 -24.92 6.90 -12.62
CA PRO A 245 -25.05 8.10 -13.44
C PRO A 245 -24.04 8.06 -14.59
N ASN A 246 -24.43 8.58 -15.76
CA ASN A 246 -23.54 8.63 -16.91
C ASN A 246 -22.42 9.65 -16.65
N ILE A 247 -21.17 9.19 -16.66
CA ILE A 247 -19.98 10.01 -16.39
C ILE A 247 -19.34 10.48 -17.70
N THR A 248 -18.93 11.75 -17.75
CA THR A 248 -18.21 12.30 -18.91
C THR A 248 -16.71 12.02 -18.77
N PRO A 249 -16.03 11.46 -19.79
CA PRO A 249 -14.58 11.27 -19.79
C PRO A 249 -13.80 12.58 -19.61
N SER A 250 -12.88 12.60 -18.64
CA SER A 250 -11.97 13.71 -18.39
C SER A 250 -10.54 13.37 -18.81
N PHE A 251 -9.81 14.33 -19.38
CA PHE A 251 -8.42 14.16 -19.81
C PHE A 251 -7.55 15.28 -19.22
N SER A 252 -6.28 14.97 -18.92
CA SER A 252 -5.34 15.93 -18.33
C SER A 252 -5.02 17.12 -19.25
N PHE A 253 -5.18 16.94 -20.57
CA PHE A 253 -5.07 18.00 -21.58
C PHE A 253 -6.38 18.76 -21.85
N GLY A 254 -7.46 18.48 -21.11
CA GLY A 254 -8.76 19.14 -21.27
C GLY A 254 -9.53 18.73 -22.53
N LEU A 255 -10.43 19.59 -22.98
CA LEU A 255 -11.30 19.37 -24.16
C LEU A 255 -10.84 20.15 -25.41
N SER A 256 -9.84 21.02 -25.27
CA SER A 256 -9.33 21.84 -26.37
C SER A 256 -7.83 22.10 -26.22
N LEU A 257 -7.08 21.95 -27.30
CA LEU A 257 -5.65 22.27 -27.37
C LEU A 257 -5.39 23.19 -28.56
N THR A 258 -4.63 24.27 -28.33
CA THR A 258 -4.10 25.11 -29.41
C THR A 258 -2.59 24.96 -29.45
N ILE A 259 -2.06 24.59 -30.62
CA ILE A 259 -0.61 24.45 -30.87
C ILE A 259 -0.20 25.20 -32.13
N CYS A 260 1.10 25.41 -32.29
CA CYS A 260 1.69 25.86 -33.54
C CYS A 260 1.98 24.65 -34.45
N ALA A 261 2.05 24.85 -35.77
CA ALA A 261 2.36 23.79 -36.72
C ALA A 261 3.71 23.10 -36.40
N GLY A 262 3.69 21.78 -36.25
CA GLY A 262 4.84 20.97 -35.79
C GLY A 262 5.08 21.02 -34.27
N GLY A 263 4.17 21.59 -33.47
CA GLY A 263 4.24 21.58 -32.02
C GLY A 263 4.05 20.18 -31.41
N THR A 264 4.47 20.02 -30.16
CA THR A 264 4.32 18.75 -29.43
C THR A 264 2.85 18.45 -29.14
N VAL A 265 2.32 17.39 -29.74
CA VAL A 265 0.96 16.89 -29.49
C VAL A 265 0.94 15.87 -28.34
N PRO A 266 -0.11 15.83 -27.50
CA PRO A 266 -0.27 14.79 -26.50
C PRO A 266 -0.56 13.45 -27.18
N THR A 267 -0.10 12.35 -26.58
CA THR A 267 -0.59 11.02 -26.91
C THR A 267 -2.03 10.88 -26.40
N LEU A 268 -2.94 10.40 -27.25
CA LEU A 268 -4.34 10.17 -26.87
C LEU A 268 -4.43 8.88 -26.03
N PRO A 269 -4.75 8.94 -24.72
CA PRO A 269 -4.77 7.75 -23.89
C PRO A 269 -6.05 6.95 -24.14
N THR A 270 -5.94 5.63 -24.11
CA THR A 270 -7.09 4.70 -24.18
C THR A 270 -7.91 4.65 -22.89
N THR A 271 -7.48 5.36 -21.85
CA THR A 271 -8.13 5.47 -20.54
C THR A 271 -8.14 6.93 -20.09
N SER A 272 -9.29 7.45 -19.69
CA SER A 272 -9.48 8.80 -19.15
C SER A 272 -8.90 8.95 -17.74
N THR A 273 -8.74 10.19 -17.24
CA THR A 273 -8.26 10.43 -15.86
C THR A 273 -9.28 10.03 -14.79
N ASN A 274 -10.56 9.87 -15.17
CA ASN A 274 -11.60 9.24 -14.36
C ASN A 274 -11.81 7.75 -14.69
N ALA A 275 -10.78 7.06 -15.18
CA ALA A 275 -10.69 5.61 -15.38
C ALA A 275 -11.66 4.98 -16.40
N ILE A 276 -12.27 5.76 -17.29
CA ILE A 276 -13.11 5.28 -18.38
C ILE A 276 -12.21 4.85 -19.55
N THR A 277 -12.29 3.61 -19.98
CA THR A 277 -11.57 3.11 -21.16
C THR A 277 -12.39 3.32 -22.44
N GLY A 278 -11.71 3.51 -23.56
CA GLY A 278 -12.36 3.79 -24.85
C GLY A 278 -11.37 3.94 -26.00
N THR A 279 -11.88 4.29 -27.17
CA THR A 279 -11.10 4.48 -28.40
C THR A 279 -11.30 5.88 -28.96
N TRP A 280 -10.23 6.44 -29.54
CA TRP A 280 -10.26 7.74 -30.20
C TRP A 280 -10.43 7.59 -31.72
N SER A 281 -11.25 8.46 -32.32
CA SER A 281 -11.37 8.61 -33.77
C SER A 281 -11.28 10.09 -34.15
N PRO A 282 -10.23 10.54 -34.89
CA PRO A 282 -9.01 9.79 -35.23
C PRO A 282 -8.20 9.32 -33.99
N SER A 283 -7.35 8.31 -34.15
CA SER A 283 -6.60 7.70 -33.03
C SER A 283 -5.27 8.40 -32.68
N THR A 284 -4.82 9.34 -33.50
CA THR A 284 -3.56 10.10 -33.34
C THR A 284 -3.80 11.55 -33.67
N VAL A 285 -3.29 12.47 -32.85
CA VAL A 285 -3.41 13.92 -33.11
C VAL A 285 -2.46 14.33 -34.24
N ASP A 286 -3.03 15.01 -35.24
CA ASP A 286 -2.29 15.70 -36.28
C ASP A 286 -1.66 17.00 -35.72
N ALA A 287 -0.35 17.15 -35.89
CA ALA A 287 0.42 18.33 -35.45
C ALA A 287 0.52 19.43 -36.52
N GLN A 288 -0.05 19.23 -37.71
CA GLN A 288 -0.03 20.15 -38.85
C GLN A 288 -1.42 20.71 -39.17
N ASN A 289 -2.48 19.93 -38.91
CA ASN A 289 -3.85 20.30 -39.27
C ASN A 289 -4.82 20.31 -38.07
N SER A 290 -5.65 21.34 -37.98
CA SER A 290 -6.74 21.41 -36.99
C SER A 290 -7.75 20.29 -37.20
N GLY A 291 -8.29 19.72 -36.12
CA GLY A 291 -9.24 18.60 -36.18
C GLY A 291 -9.97 18.35 -34.86
N VAL A 292 -11.04 17.56 -34.93
CA VAL A 292 -11.80 17.09 -33.77
C VAL A 292 -11.62 15.58 -33.62
N TYR A 293 -11.28 15.16 -32.42
CA TYR A 293 -11.02 13.78 -32.04
C TYR A 293 -12.12 13.35 -31.08
N THR A 294 -12.85 12.28 -31.40
CA THR A 294 -13.96 11.78 -30.56
C THR A 294 -13.50 10.55 -29.80
N PHE A 295 -13.50 10.63 -28.47
CA PHE A 295 -13.35 9.48 -27.58
C PHE A 295 -14.70 8.78 -27.41
N THR A 296 -14.74 7.51 -27.80
CA THR A 296 -15.89 6.62 -27.65
C THR A 296 -15.61 5.63 -26.51
N PRO A 297 -16.31 5.73 -25.36
CA PRO A 297 -16.15 4.78 -24.27
C PRO A 297 -16.44 3.33 -24.66
N ALA A 298 -15.77 2.40 -23.99
CA ALA A 298 -16.05 0.97 -24.11
C ALA A 298 -17.45 0.64 -23.55
N ALA A 299 -18.11 -0.37 -24.14
CA ALA A 299 -19.44 -0.79 -23.74
C ALA A 299 -19.49 -1.19 -22.25
N GLY A 300 -20.54 -0.77 -21.55
CA GLY A 300 -20.79 -1.09 -20.14
C GLY A 300 -20.19 -0.12 -19.11
N GLN A 301 -19.49 0.94 -19.52
CA GLN A 301 -18.83 1.88 -18.58
C GLN A 301 -19.64 3.12 -18.18
N CYS A 302 -20.93 3.16 -18.52
CA CYS A 302 -21.84 4.26 -18.18
C CYS A 302 -21.26 5.64 -18.47
N ALA A 303 -20.79 5.83 -19.70
CA ALA A 303 -20.05 7.01 -20.10
C ALA A 303 -20.51 7.55 -21.47
N LEU A 304 -20.52 8.87 -21.60
CA LEU A 304 -20.86 9.55 -22.85
C LEU A 304 -19.61 9.76 -23.72
N PRO A 305 -19.75 9.79 -25.07
CA PRO A 305 -18.66 10.22 -25.95
C PRO A 305 -18.17 11.63 -25.60
N ALA A 306 -16.85 11.84 -25.66
CA ALA A 306 -16.23 13.13 -25.41
C ALA A 306 -15.46 13.61 -26.64
N ALA A 307 -15.54 14.90 -26.96
CA ALA A 307 -14.81 15.50 -28.07
C ALA A 307 -13.61 16.31 -27.57
N PHE A 308 -12.48 16.17 -28.25
CA PHE A 308 -11.26 16.94 -28.06
C PHE A 308 -10.97 17.71 -29.34
N ALA A 309 -10.94 19.04 -29.28
CA ALA A 309 -10.66 19.90 -30.43
C ALA A 309 -9.19 20.36 -30.43
N VAL A 310 -8.49 20.15 -31.54
CA VAL A 310 -7.12 20.66 -31.73
C VAL A 310 -7.14 21.75 -32.79
N THR A 311 -6.61 22.92 -32.44
CA THR A 311 -6.41 24.05 -33.35
C THR A 311 -4.91 24.19 -33.62
N VAL A 312 -4.51 24.08 -34.89
CA VAL A 312 -3.11 24.25 -35.32
C VAL A 312 -2.95 25.61 -36.00
N ASN A 313 -2.17 26.50 -35.38
CA ASN A 313 -1.82 27.80 -35.94
C ASN A 313 -0.56 27.68 -36.83
N PRO A 314 -0.56 28.24 -38.06
CA PRO A 314 0.61 28.21 -38.93
C PRO A 314 1.78 29.03 -38.35
N ASN A 315 3.01 28.59 -38.58
CA ASN A 315 4.20 29.31 -38.12
C ASN A 315 4.46 30.56 -38.98
N LEU A 316 4.69 31.70 -38.33
CA LEU A 316 4.98 32.98 -38.95
C LEU A 316 6.48 33.31 -38.89
N THR A 317 7.04 33.87 -39.96
CA THR A 317 8.43 34.36 -39.96
C THR A 317 8.46 35.83 -39.53
N PRO A 318 9.27 36.22 -38.53
CA PRO A 318 9.47 37.62 -38.16
C PRO A 318 10.07 38.45 -39.29
N THR A 319 9.47 39.60 -39.60
CA THR A 319 9.95 40.54 -40.62
C THR A 319 10.48 41.84 -40.02
N PHE A 320 11.55 42.40 -40.58
CA PHE A 320 12.18 43.64 -40.10
C PHE A 320 12.41 44.62 -41.26
N SER A 321 12.30 45.92 -40.98
CA SER A 321 12.43 46.99 -41.98
C SER A 321 13.81 47.08 -42.64
N PHE A 322 14.85 46.55 -41.99
CA PHE A 322 16.22 46.48 -42.50
C PHE A 322 16.54 45.16 -43.25
N GLY A 323 15.57 44.25 -43.42
CA GLY A 323 15.78 42.98 -44.10
C GLY A 323 16.69 42.01 -43.35
N THR A 324 17.42 41.16 -44.08
CA THR A 324 18.26 40.07 -43.53
C THR A 324 19.76 40.40 -43.48
N SER A 325 20.19 41.57 -43.97
CA SER A 325 21.61 41.95 -44.01
C SER A 325 21.83 43.46 -44.01
N ILE A 326 22.82 43.92 -43.24
CA ILE A 326 23.27 45.32 -43.18
C ILE A 326 24.80 45.37 -43.36
N ASN A 327 25.31 46.34 -44.12
CA ASN A 327 26.75 46.60 -44.26
C ASN A 327 27.05 47.98 -43.66
N LEU A 328 28.07 48.07 -42.78
CA LEU A 328 28.45 49.29 -42.06
C LEU A 328 29.93 49.63 -42.31
N CYS A 329 30.30 50.92 -42.31
CA CYS A 329 31.72 51.30 -42.22
C CYS A 329 32.25 50.99 -40.80
N ALA A 330 33.50 50.53 -40.70
CA ALA A 330 34.13 50.24 -39.40
C ALA A 330 34.14 51.49 -38.49
N GLY A 331 33.59 51.36 -37.28
CA GLY A 331 33.43 52.46 -36.31
C GLY A 331 32.22 53.38 -36.56
N GLY A 332 31.36 53.09 -37.53
CA GLY A 332 30.14 53.85 -37.79
C GLY A 332 29.05 53.68 -36.72
N THR A 333 28.02 54.52 -36.81
CA THR A 333 26.82 54.45 -35.96
C THR A 333 26.01 53.18 -36.24
N VAL A 334 25.67 52.42 -35.19
CA VAL A 334 24.91 51.16 -35.30
C VAL A 334 23.40 51.38 -35.11
N PRO A 335 22.54 50.62 -35.82
CA PRO A 335 21.10 50.66 -35.60
C PRO A 335 20.72 49.97 -34.28
N THR A 336 19.65 50.44 -33.64
CA THR A 336 19.03 49.75 -32.50
C THR A 336 18.20 48.56 -32.99
N LEU A 337 18.37 47.39 -32.35
CA LEU A 337 17.62 46.19 -32.70
C LEU A 337 16.23 46.23 -32.01
N PRO A 338 15.11 46.18 -32.77
CA PRO A 338 13.77 46.24 -32.19
C PRO A 338 13.40 44.90 -31.54
N THR A 339 12.70 44.96 -30.40
CA THR A 339 12.19 43.79 -29.66
C THR A 339 10.87 43.25 -30.22
N THR A 340 10.29 43.92 -31.21
CA THR A 340 9.06 43.52 -31.91
C THR A 340 9.28 43.64 -33.43
N SER A 341 8.88 42.62 -34.19
CA SER A 341 8.94 42.61 -35.64
C SER A 341 7.88 43.51 -36.28
N THR A 342 8.01 43.83 -37.57
CA THR A 342 7.01 44.64 -38.29
C THR A 342 5.67 43.92 -38.49
N ASN A 343 5.64 42.59 -38.33
CA ASN A 343 4.43 41.77 -38.26
C ASN A 343 3.99 41.40 -36.83
N GLY A 344 4.47 42.12 -35.80
CA GLY A 344 3.93 42.08 -34.44
C GLY A 344 4.44 40.96 -33.53
N ILE A 345 5.44 40.19 -33.95
CA ILE A 345 6.04 39.11 -33.16
C ILE A 345 7.09 39.71 -32.22
N THR A 346 6.97 39.50 -30.91
CA THR A 346 7.97 39.95 -29.93
C THR A 346 9.07 38.91 -29.74
N GLY A 347 10.26 39.35 -29.36
CA GLY A 347 11.40 38.46 -29.18
C GLY A 347 12.66 39.18 -28.71
N SER A 348 13.75 38.42 -28.61
CA SER A 348 15.07 38.91 -28.19
C SER A 348 16.14 38.59 -29.23
N TRP A 349 17.07 39.52 -29.42
CA TRP A 349 18.23 39.33 -30.28
C TRP A 349 19.41 38.76 -29.50
N SER A 350 20.13 37.83 -30.11
CA SER A 350 21.43 37.34 -29.63
C SER A 350 22.47 37.43 -30.76
N PRO A 351 23.54 38.24 -30.62
CA PRO A 351 23.79 39.21 -29.53
C PRO A 351 22.73 40.32 -29.43
N THR A 352 22.65 40.99 -28.28
CA THR A 352 21.61 42.02 -28.01
C THR A 352 21.93 43.42 -28.57
N VAL A 353 23.20 43.69 -28.92
CA VAL A 353 23.67 45.01 -29.40
C VAL A 353 24.57 44.79 -30.62
N VAL A 354 24.33 45.56 -31.69
CA VAL A 354 25.15 45.49 -32.92
C VAL A 354 26.53 46.12 -32.68
N SER A 355 27.58 45.39 -33.05
CA SER A 355 28.96 45.87 -33.04
C SER A 355 29.30 46.66 -34.32
N SER A 356 29.99 47.79 -34.16
CA SER A 356 30.58 48.56 -35.27
C SER A 356 32.02 48.16 -35.61
N THR A 357 32.60 47.21 -34.86
CA THR A 357 34.03 46.84 -34.95
C THR A 357 34.26 45.37 -35.26
N THR A 358 33.25 44.50 -35.08
CA THR A 358 33.30 43.08 -35.42
C THR A 358 32.08 42.66 -36.25
N PRO A 359 32.26 42.02 -37.42
CA PRO A 359 31.15 41.46 -38.19
C PRO A 359 30.57 40.25 -37.45
N ALA A 360 29.25 40.10 -37.47
CA ALA A 360 28.56 39.03 -36.75
C ALA A 360 27.16 38.75 -37.33
N THR A 361 26.65 37.56 -37.04
CA THR A 361 25.25 37.18 -37.25
C THR A 361 24.47 37.35 -35.95
N TYR A 362 23.31 38.00 -36.04
CA TYR A 362 22.40 38.26 -34.94
C TYR A 362 21.14 37.44 -35.16
N THR A 363 20.72 36.67 -34.16
CA THR A 363 19.53 35.81 -34.24
C THR A 363 18.43 36.39 -33.37
N PHE A 364 17.29 36.70 -33.99
CA PHE A 364 16.05 37.03 -33.28
C PHE A 364 15.33 35.74 -32.89
N THR A 365 15.18 35.52 -31.59
CA THR A 365 14.41 34.42 -31.02
C THR A 365 13.04 34.96 -30.57
N PRO A 366 11.93 34.55 -31.20
CA PRO A 366 10.60 34.92 -30.75
C PRO A 366 10.31 34.52 -29.30
N THR A 367 9.48 35.29 -28.61
CA THR A 367 8.98 34.92 -27.28
C THR A 367 8.14 33.64 -27.39
N ALA A 368 8.32 32.72 -26.43
CA ALA A 368 7.63 31.42 -26.44
C ALA A 368 6.10 31.59 -26.51
N GLY A 369 5.45 30.77 -27.34
CA GLY A 369 3.99 30.75 -27.54
C GLY A 369 3.46 31.56 -28.72
N GLN A 370 4.30 32.28 -29.47
CA GLN A 370 3.84 33.16 -30.58
C GLN A 370 3.80 32.51 -31.98
N CYS A 371 3.92 31.19 -32.07
CA CYS A 371 3.93 30.43 -33.33
C CYS A 371 4.82 31.07 -34.40
N ALA A 372 6.08 31.35 -34.05
CA ALA A 372 7.03 32.02 -34.91
C ALA A 372 8.40 31.34 -34.90
N VAL A 373 9.08 31.35 -36.04
CA VAL A 373 10.42 30.78 -36.20
C VAL A 373 11.52 31.82 -35.98
N PRO A 374 12.74 31.43 -35.56
CA PRO A 374 13.87 32.36 -35.47
C PRO A 374 14.20 33.00 -36.82
N ALA A 375 14.60 34.27 -36.79
CA ALA A 375 15.06 35.03 -37.95
C ALA A 375 16.49 35.54 -37.74
N THR A 376 17.28 35.67 -38.81
CA THR A 376 18.69 36.10 -38.72
C THR A 376 18.97 37.39 -39.47
N LEU A 377 19.91 38.17 -38.93
CA LEU A 377 20.47 39.39 -39.50
C LEU A 377 21.98 39.23 -39.60
N ASN A 378 22.54 39.34 -40.80
CA ASN A 378 24.00 39.36 -41.01
C ASN A 378 24.52 40.80 -41.08
N VAL A 379 25.48 41.15 -40.22
CA VAL A 379 26.16 42.46 -40.26
C VAL A 379 27.59 42.29 -40.75
N THR A 380 27.91 42.94 -41.86
CA THR A 380 29.27 42.99 -42.44
C THR A 380 29.89 44.37 -42.26
N LEU A 381 31.23 44.42 -42.22
CA LEU A 381 31.97 45.68 -42.03
C LEU A 381 32.87 45.97 -43.24
N THR A 382 32.85 47.22 -43.68
CA THR A 382 33.75 47.77 -44.71
C THR A 382 34.86 48.59 -44.04
N PRO A 383 36.15 48.28 -44.23
CA PRO A 383 37.26 49.05 -43.65
C PRO A 383 37.36 50.47 -44.18
N ASN A 384 37.85 51.41 -43.35
CA ASN A 384 38.03 52.79 -43.79
C ASN A 384 39.33 52.97 -44.59
N ILE A 385 39.25 53.73 -45.70
CA ILE A 385 40.39 54.01 -46.60
C ILE A 385 40.88 55.46 -46.50
N THR A 386 42.20 55.67 -46.60
CA THR A 386 42.83 57.00 -46.53
C THR A 386 43.07 57.57 -47.94
N PRO A 387 42.65 58.82 -48.22
CA PRO A 387 42.95 59.51 -49.49
C PRO A 387 44.46 59.70 -49.73
N SER A 388 44.91 59.54 -50.98
CA SER A 388 46.31 59.72 -51.41
C SER A 388 46.44 60.74 -52.54
N PHE A 389 47.57 61.46 -52.58
CA PHE A 389 47.85 62.51 -53.57
C PHE A 389 49.30 62.47 -54.04
N THR A 390 49.54 62.79 -55.32
CA THR A 390 50.87 62.66 -55.97
C THR A 390 51.94 63.61 -55.40
N PHE A 391 51.54 64.73 -54.80
CA PHE A 391 52.44 65.68 -54.14
C PHE A 391 52.80 65.30 -52.69
N GLY A 392 52.31 64.16 -52.18
CA GLY A 392 52.59 63.72 -50.81
C GLY A 392 51.93 64.62 -49.75
N THR A 393 52.65 64.84 -48.64
CA THR A 393 52.14 65.55 -47.46
C THR A 393 52.62 67.00 -47.31
N SER A 394 53.53 67.47 -48.19
CA SER A 394 54.08 68.84 -48.11
C SER A 394 54.46 69.44 -49.48
N LEU A 395 54.34 70.77 -49.61
CA LEU A 395 54.67 71.55 -50.81
C LEU A 395 55.40 72.86 -50.41
N ILE A 396 56.48 73.22 -51.10
CA ILE A 396 57.32 74.40 -50.77
C ILE A 396 57.42 75.36 -51.97
N ILE A 397 57.22 76.66 -51.74
CA ILE A 397 57.37 77.73 -52.74
C ILE A 397 57.98 79.00 -52.12
N CYS A 398 58.58 79.88 -52.93
CA CYS A 398 59.05 81.20 -52.49
C CYS A 398 57.92 82.24 -52.56
N ALA A 399 57.94 83.24 -51.67
CA ALA A 399 56.93 84.31 -51.63
C ALA A 399 56.81 85.03 -52.98
N GLY A 400 55.60 84.99 -53.57
CA GLY A 400 55.32 85.56 -54.90
C GLY A 400 55.52 84.62 -56.10
N GLY A 401 55.91 83.35 -55.87
CA GLY A 401 56.02 82.34 -56.93
C GLY A 401 54.68 81.88 -57.53
N THR A 402 54.74 81.13 -58.65
CA THR A 402 53.57 80.57 -59.34
C THR A 402 53.06 79.28 -58.66
N VAL A 403 51.73 79.09 -58.63
CA VAL A 403 51.06 78.01 -57.88
C VAL A 403 50.46 76.96 -58.83
N PRO A 404 50.66 75.64 -58.59
CA PRO A 404 50.02 74.57 -59.36
C PRO A 404 48.56 74.29 -58.93
N THR A 405 47.73 73.83 -59.86
CA THR A 405 46.31 73.47 -59.62
C THR A 405 46.17 72.08 -58.98
N LEU A 406 45.32 71.94 -57.94
CA LEU A 406 45.18 70.69 -57.17
C LEU A 406 43.91 69.87 -57.56
N PRO A 407 44.00 68.53 -57.74
CA PRO A 407 42.90 67.68 -58.23
C PRO A 407 41.77 67.48 -57.20
N THR A 408 40.51 67.38 -57.63
CA THR A 408 39.31 67.26 -56.75
C THR A 408 38.98 65.85 -56.28
N THR A 409 39.60 64.83 -56.88
CA THR A 409 39.49 63.41 -56.50
C THR A 409 40.88 62.90 -56.12
N SER A 410 40.98 62.08 -55.08
CA SER A 410 42.26 61.46 -54.69
C SER A 410 42.68 60.36 -55.68
N ASN A 411 43.96 59.99 -55.67
CA ASN A 411 44.48 58.94 -56.58
C ASN A 411 43.83 57.57 -56.35
N ASN A 412 43.23 57.36 -55.17
CA ASN A 412 42.48 56.15 -54.78
C ASN A 412 40.96 56.26 -55.06
N GLY A 413 40.51 57.25 -55.85
CA GLY A 413 39.11 57.39 -56.28
C GLY A 413 38.15 58.07 -55.29
N ILE A 414 38.60 58.43 -54.09
CA ILE A 414 37.76 59.08 -53.07
C ILE A 414 37.53 60.55 -53.45
N THR A 415 36.26 60.97 -53.47
CA THR A 415 35.83 62.35 -53.75
C THR A 415 35.57 63.12 -52.47
N GLY A 416 35.93 64.41 -52.42
CA GLY A 416 35.79 65.21 -51.20
C GLY A 416 35.97 66.71 -51.44
N VAL A 417 35.78 67.48 -50.37
CA VAL A 417 35.93 68.94 -50.36
C VAL A 417 37.15 69.35 -49.55
N ARG A 418 37.76 70.49 -49.89
CA ARG A 418 38.96 71.02 -49.21
C ARG A 418 38.69 72.28 -48.42
N SER A 419 39.38 72.41 -47.29
CA SER A 419 39.46 73.64 -46.51
C SER A 419 40.91 73.92 -46.10
N PRO A 420 41.51 75.07 -46.48
CA PRO A 420 41.03 76.04 -47.47
C PRO A 420 40.88 75.45 -48.89
N SER A 421 40.12 76.11 -49.77
CA SER A 421 39.85 75.63 -51.13
C SER A 421 40.86 76.09 -52.19
N VAL A 422 41.67 77.11 -51.92
CA VAL A 422 42.68 77.70 -52.81
C VAL A 422 44.01 77.85 -52.06
N VAL A 423 45.14 77.56 -52.71
CA VAL A 423 46.48 77.65 -52.11
C VAL A 423 47.04 79.07 -52.21
N SER A 424 47.52 79.62 -51.09
CA SER A 424 48.22 80.91 -51.03
C SER A 424 49.70 80.81 -51.43
N ASN A 425 50.21 81.79 -52.19
CA ASN A 425 51.65 81.98 -52.48
C ASN A 425 52.31 83.07 -51.62
N THR A 426 51.61 83.56 -50.60
CA THR A 426 52.11 84.58 -49.65
C THR A 426 51.98 84.12 -48.19
N THR A 427 51.40 82.95 -47.92
CA THR A 427 51.12 82.48 -46.54
C THR A 427 51.19 80.96 -46.45
N SER A 428 52.05 80.45 -45.57
CA SER A 428 52.09 79.02 -45.21
C SER A 428 50.80 78.58 -44.51
N GLY A 429 50.37 77.34 -44.72
CA GLY A 429 49.15 76.82 -44.09
C GLY A 429 48.93 75.32 -44.25
N THR A 430 48.01 74.78 -43.46
CA THR A 430 47.57 73.37 -43.51
C THR A 430 46.23 73.27 -44.22
N TYR A 431 46.09 72.29 -45.10
CA TYR A 431 44.92 72.05 -45.93
C TYR A 431 44.34 70.67 -45.61
N THR A 432 43.04 70.61 -45.35
CA THR A 432 42.31 69.38 -45.02
C THR A 432 41.41 68.98 -46.17
N PHE A 433 41.50 67.72 -46.62
CA PHE A 433 40.60 67.08 -47.57
C PHE A 433 39.60 66.19 -46.80
N THR A 434 38.32 66.51 -46.89
CA THR A 434 37.23 65.81 -46.21
C THR A 434 36.42 64.98 -47.23
N PRO A 435 36.42 63.63 -47.12
CA PRO A 435 35.63 62.77 -48.00
C PRO A 435 34.12 63.02 -47.94
N GLY A 436 33.42 62.68 -49.02
CA GLY A 436 31.95 62.69 -49.07
C GLY A 436 31.33 61.62 -48.15
N ALA A 437 30.12 61.90 -47.64
CA ALA A 437 29.39 60.98 -46.77
C ALA A 437 29.12 59.62 -47.47
N GLY A 438 29.26 58.53 -46.72
CA GLY A 438 29.02 57.16 -47.21
C GLY A 438 30.20 56.48 -47.91
N GLN A 439 31.35 57.14 -48.07
CA GLN A 439 32.50 56.59 -48.82
C GLN A 439 33.52 55.79 -47.96
N CYS A 440 33.17 55.42 -46.72
CA CYS A 440 34.04 54.77 -45.72
C CYS A 440 35.50 55.24 -45.78
N ALA A 441 35.72 56.55 -45.61
CA ALA A 441 37.04 57.18 -45.76
C ALA A 441 37.29 58.23 -44.67
N VAL A 442 38.55 58.39 -44.28
CA VAL A 442 38.96 59.36 -43.24
C VAL A 442 39.53 60.66 -43.85
N PRO A 443 39.39 61.82 -43.18
CA PRO A 443 40.01 63.06 -43.63
C PRO A 443 41.54 62.96 -43.71
N ALA A 444 42.12 63.60 -44.72
CA ALA A 444 43.58 63.66 -44.94
C ALA A 444 44.07 65.12 -44.94
N THR A 445 45.25 65.37 -44.37
CA THR A 445 45.85 66.71 -44.28
C THR A 445 47.21 66.78 -44.98
N PHE A 446 47.54 67.95 -45.52
CA PHE A 446 48.85 68.26 -46.09
C PHE A 446 49.20 69.74 -45.84
N SER A 447 50.49 70.09 -45.86
CA SER A 447 50.98 71.44 -45.59
C SER A 447 51.55 72.12 -46.83
N VAL A 448 51.43 73.45 -46.88
CA VAL A 448 52.11 74.31 -47.87
C VAL A 448 52.95 75.32 -47.12
N THR A 449 54.23 75.44 -47.49
CA THR A 449 55.20 76.36 -46.87
C THR A 449 55.66 77.41 -47.89
N VAL A 450 55.52 78.68 -47.52
CA VAL A 450 55.94 79.84 -48.31
C VAL A 450 57.15 80.51 -47.64
N ASN A 451 58.31 80.54 -48.31
CA ASN A 451 59.54 81.13 -47.76
C ASN A 451 59.69 82.62 -48.14
N PRO A 452 60.04 83.52 -47.19
CA PRO A 452 60.27 84.95 -47.46
C PRO A 452 61.64 85.25 -48.09
N ILE A 453 61.80 86.46 -48.64
CA ILE A 453 63.08 87.02 -49.12
C ILE A 453 63.84 87.63 -47.94
N ILE A 454 65.16 87.45 -47.88
CA ILE A 454 66.02 87.78 -46.73
C ILE A 454 67.05 88.88 -47.07
N THR A 455 67.12 89.94 -46.28
CA THR A 455 68.22 90.92 -46.35
C THR A 455 69.36 90.47 -45.44
N PRO A 456 70.61 90.28 -45.93
CA PRO A 456 71.72 89.83 -45.10
C PRO A 456 72.14 90.90 -44.09
N SER A 457 72.35 90.51 -42.84
CA SER A 457 72.87 91.37 -41.77
C SER A 457 74.17 90.85 -41.16
N PHE A 458 74.94 91.76 -40.56
CA PHE A 458 76.24 91.49 -39.97
C PHE A 458 76.37 92.23 -38.64
N ASN A 459 77.14 91.66 -37.72
CA ASN A 459 77.38 92.24 -36.40
C ASN A 459 78.42 93.38 -36.39
N ILE A 460 78.86 93.86 -37.55
CA ILE A 460 79.97 94.82 -37.69
C ILE A 460 79.53 96.28 -37.89
N ASN A 461 78.22 96.56 -37.88
CA ASN A 461 77.67 97.79 -38.46
C ASN A 461 77.97 99.09 -37.70
N THR A 462 78.52 99.02 -36.47
CA THR A 462 79.20 100.12 -35.78
C THR A 462 80.25 99.59 -34.79
N TYR A 463 81.50 99.44 -35.19
CA TYR A 463 82.58 99.24 -34.20
C TYR A 463 82.93 100.58 -33.54
N SER A 464 82.80 100.70 -32.22
CA SER A 464 83.34 101.84 -31.45
C SER A 464 84.48 101.33 -30.58
N ILE A 465 85.73 101.71 -30.88
CA ILE A 465 86.92 101.16 -30.23
C ILE A 465 87.62 102.18 -29.32
N CYS A 466 88.24 101.76 -28.21
CA CYS A 466 89.04 102.70 -27.41
C CYS A 466 90.35 103.01 -28.14
N ALA A 467 90.82 104.27 -28.08
CA ALA A 467 91.98 104.71 -28.84
C ALA A 467 93.24 103.86 -28.52
N GLY A 468 93.84 103.25 -29.54
CA GLY A 468 95.03 102.39 -29.43
C GLY A 468 94.77 100.88 -29.31
N SER A 469 93.53 100.41 -29.49
CA SER A 469 93.18 98.97 -29.50
C SER A 469 93.39 98.30 -30.87
N THR A 470 93.41 96.96 -30.94
CA THR A 470 93.74 96.17 -32.15
C THR A 470 92.59 96.10 -33.18
N PRO A 471 92.85 96.15 -34.51
CA PRO A 471 91.79 96.15 -35.54
C PRO A 471 91.01 94.82 -35.65
N PRO A 472 89.69 94.84 -35.98
CA PRO A 472 88.86 93.66 -36.20
C PRO A 472 88.91 93.12 -37.66
N VAL A 473 88.41 91.89 -37.86
CA VAL A 473 88.38 91.17 -39.17
C VAL A 473 86.93 91.04 -39.69
N LEU A 474 86.73 91.21 -41.00
CA LEU A 474 85.41 91.20 -41.66
C LEU A 474 84.91 89.76 -42.02
N PRO A 475 83.66 89.37 -41.71
CA PRO A 475 83.14 88.00 -41.89
C PRO A 475 82.45 87.73 -43.25
N THR A 476 82.70 86.59 -43.90
CA THR A 476 82.22 86.28 -45.28
C THR A 476 80.82 85.64 -45.38
N THR A 477 80.13 85.44 -44.26
CA THR A 477 78.76 84.89 -44.20
C THR A 477 77.92 85.74 -43.26
N SER A 478 76.68 86.04 -43.63
CA SER A 478 75.75 86.84 -42.82
C SER A 478 75.19 86.04 -41.63
N LEU A 479 74.56 86.73 -40.67
CA LEU A 479 73.94 86.10 -39.51
C LEU A 479 72.77 85.17 -39.89
N GLU A 480 72.15 85.39 -41.04
CA GLU A 480 71.09 84.56 -41.63
C GLU A 480 71.64 83.39 -42.48
N GLY A 481 72.96 83.20 -42.53
CA GLY A 481 73.61 82.12 -43.28
C GLY A 481 73.83 82.42 -44.77
N ILE A 482 73.58 83.65 -45.23
CA ILE A 482 73.77 84.04 -46.63
C ILE A 482 75.26 84.23 -46.91
N THR A 483 75.80 83.55 -47.93
CA THR A 483 77.24 83.58 -48.26
C THR A 483 77.56 84.58 -49.36
N GLY A 484 78.71 85.26 -49.27
CA GLY A 484 79.08 86.36 -50.18
C GLY A 484 80.45 86.99 -49.91
N THR A 485 80.71 88.18 -50.47
CA THR A 485 82.03 88.86 -50.41
C THR A 485 81.94 90.35 -50.07
N TRP A 486 83.00 90.89 -49.43
CA TRP A 486 83.13 92.29 -49.00
C TRP A 486 84.08 93.13 -49.86
N SER A 487 83.85 94.45 -49.90
CA SER A 487 84.78 95.46 -50.42
C SER A 487 84.68 96.80 -49.66
N PRO A 488 85.79 97.40 -49.17
CA PRO A 488 87.15 96.83 -49.06
C PRO A 488 87.22 95.60 -48.12
N THR A 489 88.41 95.03 -47.91
CA THR A 489 88.57 93.74 -47.19
C THR A 489 89.26 93.82 -45.81
N THR A 490 89.73 94.99 -45.36
CA THR A 490 90.45 95.17 -44.08
C THR A 490 90.11 96.50 -43.38
N VAL A 491 90.12 96.53 -42.04
CA VAL A 491 89.66 97.65 -41.20
C VAL A 491 90.81 98.49 -40.63
N ASP A 492 90.64 99.81 -40.60
CA ASP A 492 91.52 100.80 -39.94
C ASP A 492 91.10 101.01 -38.47
N ASN A 493 92.06 101.14 -37.55
CA ASN A 493 91.83 101.31 -36.10
C ASN A 493 92.23 102.69 -35.54
N GLN A 494 92.59 103.63 -36.40
CA GLN A 494 92.87 105.03 -36.04
C GLN A 494 91.88 105.99 -36.70
N ASN A 495 91.27 105.60 -37.82
CA ASN A 495 90.36 106.44 -38.62
C ASN A 495 89.07 105.69 -39.04
N TYR A 496 88.03 106.45 -39.39
CA TYR A 496 86.69 105.98 -39.77
C TYR A 496 86.59 105.58 -41.27
N GLY A 497 85.77 104.57 -41.61
CA GLY A 497 85.54 104.12 -43.00
C GLY A 497 84.31 103.20 -43.20
N VAL A 498 83.95 102.90 -44.47
CA VAL A 498 82.69 102.23 -44.90
C VAL A 498 82.95 101.05 -45.86
N TYR A 499 82.16 99.96 -45.76
CA TYR A 499 82.36 98.65 -46.43
C TYR A 499 81.05 98.05 -47.02
N THR A 500 81.10 97.25 -48.10
CA THR A 500 79.92 96.70 -48.86
C THR A 500 79.95 95.17 -49.08
N PHE A 501 78.82 94.45 -48.96
CA PHE A 501 78.66 92.98 -49.11
C PHE A 501 77.68 92.52 -50.21
N THR A 502 78.02 91.43 -50.93
CA THR A 502 77.20 90.86 -52.04
C THR A 502 76.95 89.33 -51.93
N PRO A 503 75.68 88.84 -51.92
CA PRO A 503 75.32 87.41 -51.86
C PRO A 503 75.52 86.54 -53.12
N ASN A 504 75.53 85.23 -52.91
CA ASN A 504 75.50 84.19 -53.95
C ASN A 504 74.08 83.86 -54.50
N PRO A 505 73.92 83.41 -55.77
CA PRO A 505 72.62 83.11 -56.38
C PRO A 505 71.82 81.98 -55.71
N GLY A 506 70.49 82.05 -55.79
CA GLY A 506 69.57 81.00 -55.35
C GLY A 506 69.15 81.04 -53.87
N GLN A 507 69.77 81.91 -53.06
CA GLN A 507 69.54 81.98 -51.60
C GLN A 507 68.42 82.97 -51.18
N CYS A 508 67.62 83.47 -52.14
CA CYS A 508 66.52 84.43 -51.91
C CYS A 508 66.93 85.69 -51.11
N ALA A 509 68.04 86.35 -51.47
CA ALA A 509 68.63 87.47 -50.72
C ALA A 509 69.18 88.66 -51.57
N VAL A 510 69.53 89.78 -50.91
CA VAL A 510 69.94 91.09 -51.51
C VAL A 510 71.25 91.67 -50.91
N THR A 511 71.79 92.81 -51.40
CA THR A 511 73.11 93.41 -51.02
C THR A 511 73.07 94.44 -49.85
N THR A 512 74.14 94.59 -49.04
CA THR A 512 74.19 95.39 -47.74
C THR A 512 75.55 96.12 -47.48
N THR A 513 75.67 97.09 -46.53
CA THR A 513 76.88 97.91 -46.16
C THR A 513 77.13 98.13 -44.63
N ALA A 514 78.32 98.62 -44.16
CA ALA A 514 78.75 98.81 -42.71
C ALA A 514 79.86 99.89 -42.40
N GLU A 515 80.03 100.40 -41.15
CA GLU A 515 80.92 101.55 -40.70
C GLU A 515 81.65 101.45 -39.28
N VAL A 516 82.65 102.31 -38.90
CA VAL A 516 83.57 102.20 -37.68
C VAL A 516 84.10 103.54 -36.99
N TYR A 517 84.14 103.68 -35.62
CA TYR A 517 84.39 104.88 -34.71
C TYR A 517 85.22 104.68 -33.36
N VAL A 518 85.41 105.69 -32.41
CA VAL A 518 86.39 105.70 -31.22
C VAL A 518 86.02 106.52 -29.87
N MET A 519 86.41 106.16 -28.59
CA MET A 519 86.10 106.88 -27.25
C MET A 519 87.03 106.75 -25.93
N PRO A 520 86.91 107.59 -24.79
CA PRO A 520 87.62 107.58 -23.43
C PRO A 520 86.80 107.46 -22.03
N ASN A 521 87.33 107.73 -20.78
CA ASN A 521 86.98 107.15 -19.38
C ASN A 521 86.23 107.95 -18.19
N VAL A 522 85.44 107.30 -17.25
CA VAL A 522 84.48 107.87 -16.17
C VAL A 522 84.34 107.06 -14.77
N ALA A 523 83.35 107.27 -13.82
CA ALA A 523 83.15 106.58 -12.46
C ALA A 523 81.69 106.59 -11.76
N PRO A 524 81.31 105.75 -10.71
CA PRO A 524 79.87 105.44 -10.30
C PRO A 524 79.27 105.60 -8.83
N THR A 525 77.92 105.72 -8.66
CA THR A 525 77.06 105.72 -7.40
C THR A 525 75.62 105.08 -7.49
N PHE A 526 74.83 104.94 -6.39
CA PHE A 526 73.49 104.24 -6.35
C PHE A 526 72.40 104.82 -5.40
N ASN A 527 71.10 104.51 -5.65
CA ASN A 527 69.92 105.10 -4.97
C ASN A 527 69.30 104.36 -3.76
N PHE A 528 69.60 103.07 -3.52
CA PHE A 528 68.90 102.26 -2.49
C PHE A 528 69.58 102.25 -1.11
N GLY A 529 70.46 103.22 -0.85
CA GLY A 529 71.18 103.34 0.43
C GLY A 529 72.19 102.21 0.65
N THR A 530 72.48 101.90 1.92
CA THR A 530 73.55 100.95 2.30
C THR A 530 73.09 99.71 3.08
N SER A 531 71.83 99.59 3.57
CA SER A 531 71.37 98.38 4.29
C SER A 531 69.85 98.05 4.31
N LEU A 532 69.46 96.80 4.66
CA LEU A 532 68.06 96.26 4.70
C LEU A 532 67.82 95.06 5.69
N THR A 533 66.56 94.81 6.14
CA THR A 533 66.13 93.67 7.01
C THR A 533 64.78 93.03 6.60
N ILE A 534 64.60 91.69 6.70
CA ILE A 534 63.39 90.92 6.29
C ILE A 534 63.05 89.67 7.17
N CYS A 535 61.86 89.05 6.99
CA CYS A 535 61.58 87.65 7.40
C CYS A 535 61.98 86.66 6.29
N GLY A 536 62.18 85.38 6.64
CA GLY A 536 62.71 84.33 5.79
C GLY A 536 61.79 84.03 4.60
N GLY A 537 62.32 84.20 3.39
CA GLY A 537 61.53 84.16 2.15
C GLY A 537 60.80 85.46 1.80
N GLY A 538 61.05 86.55 2.54
CA GLY A 538 60.52 87.89 2.25
C GLY A 538 61.14 88.51 0.99
N THR A 539 60.44 89.48 0.40
CA THR A 539 60.86 90.16 -0.84
C THR A 539 62.01 91.14 -0.61
N VAL A 540 63.05 91.03 -1.43
CA VAL A 540 64.24 91.92 -1.42
C VAL A 540 64.29 92.74 -2.72
N PRO A 541 64.83 93.98 -2.69
CA PRO A 541 65.04 94.77 -3.89
C PRO A 541 66.11 94.13 -4.79
N VAL A 542 65.93 94.27 -6.10
CA VAL A 542 66.92 93.84 -7.10
C VAL A 542 68.09 94.83 -7.08
N LEU A 543 69.33 94.33 -6.99
CA LEU A 543 70.53 95.15 -7.14
C LEU A 543 70.63 95.60 -8.62
N PRO A 544 70.61 96.92 -8.92
CA PRO A 544 70.65 97.41 -10.29
C PRO A 544 72.05 97.24 -10.90
N ASN A 545 72.06 96.90 -12.19
CA ASN A 545 73.26 96.66 -12.99
C ASN A 545 73.85 97.94 -13.63
N TYR A 546 73.32 99.11 -13.29
CA TYR A 546 73.83 100.42 -13.70
C TYR A 546 73.88 101.40 -12.54
N SER A 547 74.91 102.23 -12.52
CA SER A 547 75.05 103.34 -11.58
C SER A 547 74.19 104.55 -11.99
N ASN A 548 74.04 105.53 -11.10
CA ASN A 548 73.32 106.77 -11.36
C ASN A 548 73.92 107.60 -12.52
N GLU A 549 75.19 107.38 -12.84
CA GLU A 549 75.98 108.00 -13.90
C GLU A 549 75.93 107.19 -15.22
N GLY A 550 75.20 106.07 -15.25
CA GLY A 550 74.97 105.26 -16.45
C GLY A 550 76.03 104.20 -16.75
N LEU A 551 77.00 103.98 -15.85
CA LEU A 551 77.99 102.90 -15.99
C LEU A 551 77.36 101.56 -15.66
N THR A 552 77.49 100.56 -16.54
CA THR A 552 77.05 99.19 -16.24
C THR A 552 78.13 98.38 -15.54
N GLY A 553 77.69 97.40 -14.75
CA GLY A 553 78.59 96.56 -13.98
C GLY A 553 77.87 95.48 -13.18
N THR A 554 78.64 94.69 -12.46
CA THR A 554 78.18 93.49 -11.75
C THR A 554 78.41 93.60 -10.24
N TRP A 555 77.44 93.07 -9.47
CA TRP A 555 77.53 92.97 -8.01
C TRP A 555 78.07 91.59 -7.58
N SER A 556 78.85 91.58 -6.51
CA SER A 556 79.40 90.38 -5.87
C SER A 556 79.14 90.41 -4.36
N PRO A 557 78.26 89.53 -3.81
CA PRO A 557 77.38 88.62 -4.54
C PRO A 557 76.37 89.33 -5.46
N ALA A 558 75.79 88.62 -6.43
CA ALA A 558 74.91 89.24 -7.43
C ALA A 558 73.42 89.35 -7.00
N VAL A 559 72.99 88.55 -6.00
CA VAL A 559 71.60 88.45 -5.56
C VAL A 559 71.55 88.48 -4.04
N VAL A 560 70.66 89.30 -3.48
CA VAL A 560 70.43 89.38 -2.04
C VAL A 560 69.77 88.10 -1.52
N SER A 561 70.36 87.46 -0.52
CA SER A 561 69.77 86.28 0.12
C SER A 561 68.52 86.64 0.94
N THR A 562 67.44 85.87 0.73
CA THR A 562 66.19 85.98 1.50
C THR A 562 66.15 85.08 2.74
N THR A 563 67.26 84.39 3.04
CA THR A 563 67.39 83.41 4.14
C THR A 563 68.61 83.65 5.04
N ASN A 564 69.57 84.49 4.62
CA ASN A 564 70.84 84.72 5.34
C ASN A 564 71.30 86.19 5.22
N SER A 565 71.94 86.72 6.25
CA SER A 565 72.52 88.07 6.29
C SER A 565 73.88 88.17 5.54
N GLY A 566 74.22 89.32 4.93
CA GLY A 566 75.48 89.47 4.15
C GLY A 566 75.80 90.86 3.55
N VAL A 567 76.94 91.01 2.87
CA VAL A 567 77.50 92.26 2.27
C VAL A 567 77.83 92.06 0.77
N TYR A 568 77.74 93.10 -0.06
CA TYR A 568 77.72 93.07 -1.54
C TYR A 568 78.56 94.22 -2.18
N THR A 569 79.22 94.01 -3.33
CA THR A 569 80.19 94.94 -3.98
C THR A 569 80.01 95.08 -5.51
N PHE A 570 79.96 96.28 -6.08
CA PHE A 570 79.79 96.58 -7.52
C PHE A 570 81.10 96.86 -8.27
N THR A 571 81.28 96.30 -9.47
CA THR A 571 82.43 96.52 -10.39
C THR A 571 81.95 96.78 -11.82
N ALA A 572 82.45 97.81 -12.49
CA ALA A 572 82.02 98.21 -13.84
C ALA A 572 82.54 97.29 -14.97
N ASP A 573 81.82 97.25 -16.09
CA ASP A 573 82.11 96.39 -17.24
C ASP A 573 83.31 96.86 -18.09
N ALA A 574 83.97 95.91 -18.76
CA ALA A 574 85.13 96.18 -19.61
C ALA A 574 84.78 97.09 -20.81
N GLY A 575 85.64 98.05 -21.12
CA GLY A 575 85.40 99.05 -22.18
C GLY A 575 84.54 100.25 -21.75
N GLN A 576 83.93 100.21 -20.55
CA GLN A 576 83.21 101.35 -19.96
C GLN A 576 84.02 102.16 -18.96
N CYS A 577 85.29 101.76 -18.77
CA CYS A 577 86.33 102.70 -18.39
C CYS A 577 86.16 103.36 -16.99
N ALA A 578 85.88 102.58 -15.93
CA ALA A 578 85.51 103.05 -14.57
C ALA A 578 86.04 102.23 -13.35
N VAL A 579 85.57 102.54 -12.11
CA VAL A 579 86.04 102.04 -10.78
C VAL A 579 84.89 101.58 -9.78
N PRO A 580 85.13 100.85 -8.65
CA PRO A 580 84.10 100.03 -7.87
C PRO A 580 83.40 100.62 -6.57
N ALA A 581 82.32 99.98 -6.00
CA ALA A 581 81.46 100.41 -4.81
C ALA A 581 80.74 99.27 -3.94
N THR A 582 79.95 99.50 -2.82
CA THR A 582 79.40 98.43 -1.85
C THR A 582 78.01 98.60 -1.09
N PHE A 583 77.37 97.54 -0.47
CA PHE A 583 76.00 97.43 0.20
C PHE A 583 75.77 96.22 1.23
N THR A 584 74.72 96.14 2.14
CA THR A 584 74.52 95.09 3.26
C THR A 584 73.04 94.63 3.64
N VAL A 585 72.74 93.39 4.15
CA VAL A 585 71.34 92.86 4.48
C VAL A 585 71.19 91.86 5.69
N THR A 586 69.99 91.72 6.34
CA THR A 586 69.65 90.83 7.53
C THR A 586 68.27 90.04 7.48
N VAL A 587 68.11 88.84 8.12
CA VAL A 587 66.90 87.94 8.01
C VAL A 587 66.38 87.20 9.31
N ASN A 588 65.05 87.00 9.49
CA ASN A 588 64.35 86.28 10.63
C ASN A 588 63.53 84.98 10.25
N PRO A 589 63.28 83.97 11.14
CA PRO A 589 62.60 82.68 10.81
C PRO A 589 61.03 82.62 10.93
N VAL A 590 60.41 81.49 10.52
CA VAL A 590 58.93 81.27 10.37
C VAL A 590 58.36 80.16 11.29
N ILE A 591 57.11 80.29 11.77
CA ILE A 591 56.44 79.42 12.78
C ILE A 591 55.16 78.71 12.24
N THR A 592 54.83 77.48 12.68
CA THR A 592 53.58 76.75 12.32
C THR A 592 52.53 76.73 13.45
N PRO A 593 51.24 77.02 13.20
CA PRO A 593 50.15 76.94 14.19
C PRO A 593 49.79 75.51 14.65
N ALA A 594 49.40 75.34 15.92
CA ALA A 594 48.95 74.06 16.50
C ALA A 594 47.57 74.13 17.18
N PHE A 595 46.82 73.02 17.19
CA PHE A 595 45.46 72.93 17.74
C PHE A 595 45.23 71.65 18.54
N SER A 596 44.39 71.70 19.58
CA SER A 596 44.18 70.61 20.56
C SER A 596 43.40 69.41 20.02
N PHE A 597 42.59 69.59 18.98
CA PHE A 597 41.85 68.52 18.29
C PHE A 597 42.65 67.84 17.17
N GLY A 598 43.95 68.17 17.01
CA GLY A 598 44.82 67.59 15.98
C GLY A 598 44.48 68.04 14.56
N SER A 599 44.88 67.25 13.57
CA SER A 599 44.77 67.55 12.14
C SER A 599 43.64 66.81 11.41
N SER A 600 42.95 65.86 12.06
CA SER A 600 41.80 65.18 11.46
C SER A 600 40.79 64.63 12.46
N LEU A 601 39.54 64.45 12.01
CA LEU A 601 38.43 63.87 12.76
C LEU A 601 37.55 63.00 11.83
N THR A 602 37.16 61.81 12.28
CA THR A 602 36.22 60.93 11.55
C THR A 602 34.95 60.76 12.36
N ILE A 603 33.79 60.95 11.74
CA ILE A 603 32.46 60.81 12.35
C ILE A 603 31.49 60.09 11.40
N CYS A 604 30.39 59.56 11.93
CA CYS A 604 29.25 59.15 11.11
C CYS A 604 28.39 60.37 10.73
N ASN A 605 27.63 60.29 9.63
CA ASN A 605 26.67 61.31 9.23
C ASN A 605 25.73 61.72 10.38
N GLY A 606 25.76 63.01 10.76
CA GLY A 606 25.02 63.56 11.90
C GLY A 606 25.77 63.58 13.25
N GLY A 607 27.05 63.19 13.28
CA GLY A 607 27.87 63.17 14.50
C GLY A 607 28.14 64.54 15.13
N VAL A 608 28.78 64.54 16.31
CA VAL A 608 29.18 65.77 17.02
C VAL A 608 30.51 66.29 16.46
N VAL A 609 30.62 67.60 16.25
CA VAL A 609 31.81 68.27 15.70
C VAL A 609 32.34 69.35 16.64
N PRO A 610 33.66 69.60 16.68
CA PRO A 610 34.27 70.64 17.51
C PRO A 610 34.06 72.05 16.94
N THR A 611 34.12 73.05 17.82
CA THR A 611 34.19 74.47 17.42
C THR A 611 35.63 74.85 17.06
N LEU A 612 35.81 75.59 15.96
CA LEU A 612 37.14 76.00 15.47
C LEU A 612 37.60 77.32 16.16
N PRO A 613 38.74 77.33 16.89
CA PRO A 613 39.23 78.50 17.60
C PRO A 613 40.04 79.43 16.67
N THR A 614 39.97 80.74 16.91
CA THR A 614 40.68 81.80 16.15
C THR A 614 42.13 82.04 16.60
N THR A 615 42.57 81.37 17.66
CA THR A 615 43.93 81.43 18.20
C THR A 615 44.46 80.01 18.37
N SER A 616 45.67 79.74 17.89
CA SER A 616 46.35 78.46 18.06
C SER A 616 46.88 78.28 19.48
N SER A 617 47.20 77.04 19.88
CA SER A 617 47.78 76.76 21.21
C SER A 617 49.18 77.35 21.39
N ASN A 618 49.85 77.72 20.30
CA ASN A 618 51.11 78.48 20.28
C ASN A 618 50.93 79.98 19.92
N ALA A 619 49.77 80.55 20.28
CA ALA A 619 49.46 81.98 20.24
C ALA A 619 49.47 82.69 18.87
N ILE A 620 49.46 81.94 17.76
CA ILE A 620 49.24 82.50 16.42
C ILE A 620 47.74 82.80 16.25
N THR A 621 47.39 84.02 15.83
CA THR A 621 45.98 84.41 15.61
C THR A 621 45.65 84.39 14.12
N GLY A 622 44.42 84.00 13.78
CA GLY A 622 44.01 83.81 12.39
C GLY A 622 42.54 83.43 12.23
N SER A 623 42.16 83.04 11.02
CA SER A 623 40.78 82.66 10.68
C SER A 623 40.70 81.35 9.91
N TRP A 624 39.59 80.61 10.08
CA TRP A 624 39.33 79.34 9.39
C TRP A 624 38.43 79.54 8.17
N SER A 625 38.73 78.80 7.09
CA SER A 625 37.86 78.67 5.92
C SER A 625 37.70 77.20 5.54
N PRO A 626 36.46 76.63 5.56
CA PRO A 626 35.23 77.22 6.10
C PRO A 626 35.29 77.51 7.61
N THR A 627 34.37 78.33 8.13
CA THR A 627 34.34 78.74 9.55
C THR A 627 33.60 77.77 10.47
N ILE A 628 32.72 76.92 9.93
CA ILE A 628 31.89 75.96 10.68
C ILE A 628 32.11 74.56 10.10
N VAL A 629 32.35 73.59 10.98
CA VAL A 629 32.52 72.18 10.58
C VAL A 629 31.16 71.56 10.26
N SER A 630 31.03 70.95 9.07
CA SER A 630 29.88 70.12 8.71
C SER A 630 29.96 68.75 9.38
N ASN A 631 28.83 68.28 9.93
CA ASN A 631 28.66 66.92 10.41
C ASN A 631 27.96 65.98 9.40
N THR A 632 27.63 66.47 8.21
CA THR A 632 26.93 65.71 7.15
C THR A 632 27.73 65.57 5.85
N SER A 633 28.87 66.27 5.72
CA SER A 633 29.76 66.19 4.56
C SER A 633 31.22 66.25 4.97
N SER A 634 32.05 65.38 4.38
CA SER A 634 33.51 65.44 4.52
C SER A 634 34.07 66.75 3.94
N GLY A 635 35.13 67.30 4.53
CA GLY A 635 35.73 68.56 4.07
C GLY A 635 37.07 68.87 4.72
N VAL A 636 37.82 69.78 4.10
CA VAL A 636 39.09 70.31 4.60
C VAL A 636 38.89 71.76 5.02
N TYR A 637 39.35 72.09 6.22
CA TYR A 637 39.26 73.40 6.85
C TYR A 637 40.67 73.98 6.94
N THR A 638 40.87 75.22 6.50
CA THR A 638 42.20 75.86 6.43
C THR A 638 42.27 77.07 7.35
N PHE A 639 43.21 77.07 8.29
CA PHE A 639 43.53 78.20 9.16
C PHE A 639 44.58 79.10 8.51
N THR A 640 44.25 80.37 8.35
CA THR A 640 45.12 81.40 7.77
C THR A 640 45.53 82.40 8.86
N PRO A 641 46.83 82.50 9.23
CA PRO A 641 47.33 83.47 10.19
C PRO A 641 47.13 84.93 9.75
N ASN A 642 47.03 85.83 10.73
CA ASN A 642 46.99 87.27 10.49
C ASN A 642 48.35 87.80 9.99
N PRO A 643 48.38 88.85 9.15
CA PRO A 643 49.62 89.42 8.60
C PRO A 643 50.64 89.84 9.69
N GLY A 644 51.94 89.71 9.36
CA GLY A 644 53.05 90.18 10.22
C GLY A 644 53.54 89.20 11.28
N GLN A 645 52.89 88.04 11.46
CA GLN A 645 53.26 87.06 12.51
C GLN A 645 54.33 86.02 12.07
N CYS A 646 54.89 86.18 10.87
CA CYS A 646 55.82 85.25 10.19
C CYS A 646 55.46 83.76 10.47
N ALA A 647 54.22 83.38 10.13
CA ALA A 647 53.66 82.06 10.39
C ALA A 647 52.95 81.46 9.16
N ALA A 648 52.95 80.13 9.04
CA ALA A 648 52.36 79.39 7.92
C ALA A 648 50.89 78.99 8.16
N SER A 649 50.12 78.74 7.09
CA SER A 649 48.75 78.21 7.19
C SER A 649 48.73 76.73 7.61
N ALA A 650 47.65 76.32 8.28
CA ALA A 650 47.46 74.94 8.77
C ALA A 650 46.10 74.37 8.32
N THR A 651 45.97 73.04 8.22
CA THR A 651 44.74 72.37 7.75
C THR A 651 44.22 71.34 8.75
N PHE A 652 42.89 71.20 8.80
CA PHE A 652 42.15 70.22 9.59
C PHE A 652 41.15 69.49 8.67
N THR A 653 41.13 68.16 8.66
CA THR A 653 40.29 67.36 7.75
C THR A 653 39.21 66.61 8.50
N VAL A 654 37.96 66.71 8.05
CA VAL A 654 36.82 65.97 8.62
C VAL A 654 36.30 64.96 7.60
N THR A 655 36.20 63.70 8.02
CA THR A 655 35.65 62.60 7.21
C THR A 655 34.31 62.17 7.80
N VAL A 656 33.24 62.30 7.01
CA VAL A 656 31.89 61.89 7.37
C VAL A 656 31.55 60.58 6.66
N ASN A 657 31.44 59.49 7.41
CA ASN A 657 31.07 58.19 6.88
C ASN A 657 29.53 58.10 6.71
N PRO A 658 29.03 57.55 5.58
CA PRO A 658 27.60 57.34 5.37
C PRO A 658 27.05 56.27 6.33
N ILE A 659 25.75 56.32 6.61
CA ILE A 659 25.08 55.33 7.45
C ILE A 659 24.75 54.09 6.60
N LEU A 660 25.24 52.93 7.01
CA LEU A 660 25.03 51.64 6.34
C LEU A 660 23.80 50.89 6.90
N THR A 661 23.09 50.19 6.02
CA THR A 661 22.04 49.22 6.37
C THR A 661 22.63 47.80 6.33
N PRO A 662 22.68 47.04 7.44
CA PRO A 662 23.24 45.68 7.44
C PRO A 662 22.47 44.74 6.50
N ALA A 663 23.18 44.06 5.59
CA ALA A 663 22.61 43.10 4.64
C ALA A 663 23.03 41.66 4.95
N PHE A 664 22.13 40.69 4.74
CA PHE A 664 22.36 39.27 5.01
C PHE A 664 21.93 38.40 3.84
N SER A 665 22.62 37.28 3.61
CA SER A 665 22.37 36.38 2.47
C SER A 665 21.01 35.66 2.52
N PHE A 666 20.41 35.53 3.70
CA PHE A 666 19.07 34.99 3.91
C PHE A 666 17.94 36.06 3.83
N GLY A 667 18.27 37.30 3.47
CA GLY A 667 17.29 38.38 3.34
C GLY A 667 16.70 38.87 4.67
N THR A 668 15.49 39.43 4.62
CA THR A 668 14.79 40.04 5.78
C THR A 668 13.76 39.13 6.43
N SER A 669 13.39 38.01 5.80
CA SER A 669 12.39 37.08 6.34
C SER A 669 12.51 35.68 5.76
N ILE A 670 12.21 34.65 6.56
CA ILE A 670 12.06 33.26 6.10
C ILE A 670 10.77 32.64 6.65
N THR A 671 10.17 31.73 5.88
CA THR A 671 9.06 30.87 6.33
C THR A 671 9.52 29.43 6.37
N ILE A 672 9.35 28.76 7.51
CA ILE A 672 9.77 27.38 7.75
C ILE A 672 8.65 26.57 8.40
N CYS A 673 8.83 25.26 8.47
CA CYS A 673 7.96 24.34 9.20
C CYS A 673 8.53 24.05 10.59
N ALA A 674 7.66 23.74 11.55
CA ALA A 674 8.06 23.44 12.92
C ALA A 674 9.08 22.29 12.98
N GLY A 675 10.24 22.54 13.58
CA GLY A 675 11.36 21.61 13.68
C GLY A 675 12.35 21.60 12.50
N ASN A 676 12.11 22.36 11.42
CA ASN A 676 13.07 22.44 10.31
C ASN A 676 14.41 23.08 10.75
N ALA A 677 15.47 22.81 9.98
CA ALA A 677 16.76 23.47 10.17
C ALA A 677 16.65 24.98 9.87
N VAL A 678 17.29 25.78 10.72
CA VAL A 678 17.33 27.25 10.65
C VAL A 678 18.73 27.76 10.27
N PRO A 679 18.84 28.91 9.57
CA PRO A 679 20.15 29.50 9.29
C PRO A 679 20.83 29.95 10.59
N THR A 680 22.15 29.80 10.65
CA THR A 680 22.97 30.41 11.70
C THR A 680 23.03 31.92 11.50
N LEU A 681 22.83 32.70 12.58
CA LEU A 681 22.87 34.16 12.54
C LEU A 681 24.32 34.65 12.61
N PRO A 682 24.88 35.28 11.54
CA PRO A 682 26.26 35.72 11.52
C PRO A 682 26.44 37.03 12.30
N THR A 683 27.59 37.19 12.96
CA THR A 683 27.97 38.42 13.69
C THR A 683 28.50 39.54 12.79
N THR A 684 28.70 39.26 11.50
CA THR A 684 29.11 40.25 10.49
C THR A 684 28.17 40.15 9.28
N SER A 685 27.66 41.29 8.82
CA SER A 685 26.81 41.40 7.64
C SER A 685 27.60 41.19 6.33
N THR A 686 26.93 40.90 5.22
CA THR A 686 27.58 40.72 3.90
C THR A 686 28.19 42.01 3.36
N ASN A 687 27.78 43.17 3.88
CA ASN A 687 28.40 44.48 3.64
C ASN A 687 29.32 44.96 4.78
N GLY A 688 29.81 44.04 5.62
CA GLY A 688 30.94 44.28 6.53
C GLY A 688 30.61 44.91 7.90
N VAL A 689 29.34 45.11 8.23
CA VAL A 689 28.92 45.65 9.54
C VAL A 689 28.99 44.56 10.60
N VAL A 690 29.76 44.78 11.66
CA VAL A 690 29.88 43.86 12.80
C VAL A 690 28.85 44.22 13.89
N GLY A 691 28.19 43.23 14.47
CA GLY A 691 27.14 43.42 15.49
C GLY A 691 26.68 42.14 16.16
N VAL A 692 25.62 42.23 16.95
CA VAL A 692 25.04 41.12 17.73
C VAL A 692 23.54 40.98 17.48
N TRP A 693 23.04 39.75 17.51
CA TRP A 693 21.61 39.44 17.36
C TRP A 693 20.91 39.27 18.70
N SER A 694 19.67 39.77 18.80
CA SER A 694 18.76 39.53 19.91
C SER A 694 17.37 39.11 19.40
N PRO A 695 16.89 37.89 19.68
CA PRO A 695 17.63 36.76 20.26
C PRO A 695 18.85 36.34 19.42
N SER A 696 19.83 35.66 20.04
CA SER A 696 21.07 35.24 19.36
C SER A 696 20.96 33.93 18.58
N THR A 697 19.90 33.15 18.80
CA THR A 697 19.62 31.86 18.13
C THR A 697 18.21 31.86 17.59
N VAL A 698 18.02 31.37 16.38
CA VAL A 698 16.68 31.22 15.78
C VAL A 698 15.93 30.05 16.44
N ASP A 699 14.69 30.32 16.84
CA ASP A 699 13.73 29.33 17.30
C ASP A 699 13.07 28.69 16.07
N ASN A 700 13.03 27.36 16.02
CA ASN A 700 12.43 26.61 14.92
C ASN A 700 11.06 25.99 15.27
N GLN A 701 10.50 26.31 16.44
CA GLN A 701 9.17 25.91 16.90
C GLN A 701 8.20 27.11 16.90
N ASN A 702 8.69 28.31 17.19
CA ASN A 702 7.87 29.51 17.34
C ASN A 702 8.29 30.64 16.39
N SER A 703 7.30 31.31 15.78
CA SER A 703 7.53 32.52 14.98
C SER A 703 8.09 33.66 15.84
N GLY A 704 9.04 34.42 15.31
CA GLY A 704 9.71 35.49 16.05
C GLY A 704 10.47 36.47 15.16
N THR A 705 10.87 37.60 15.75
CA THR A 705 11.69 38.62 15.09
C THR A 705 13.02 38.75 15.82
N TYR A 706 14.10 38.69 15.06
CA TYR A 706 15.48 38.79 15.50
C TYR A 706 16.01 40.16 15.09
N THR A 707 16.61 40.89 16.03
CA THR A 707 17.15 42.23 15.79
C THR A 707 18.67 42.19 15.82
N PHE A 708 19.31 42.64 14.74
CA PHE A 708 20.74 42.83 14.66
C PHE A 708 21.09 44.26 15.08
N THR A 709 21.92 44.38 16.11
CA THR A 709 22.42 45.64 16.65
C THR A 709 23.91 45.78 16.31
N PRO A 710 24.29 46.74 15.43
CA PRO A 710 25.69 47.02 15.12
C PRO A 710 26.50 47.44 16.35
N ASN A 711 27.79 47.10 16.34
CA ASN A 711 28.74 47.56 17.36
C ASN A 711 28.99 49.08 17.24
N ALA A 712 29.39 49.70 18.35
CA ALA A 712 29.71 51.12 18.39
C ALA A 712 30.81 51.49 17.35
N GLY A 713 30.63 52.62 16.65
CA GLY A 713 31.57 53.11 15.63
C GLY A 713 31.39 52.53 14.22
N GLN A 714 30.49 51.57 14.01
CA GLN A 714 30.26 50.94 12.69
C GLN A 714 29.46 51.79 11.68
N CYS A 715 29.00 52.99 12.07
CA CYS A 715 28.13 53.87 11.26
C CYS A 715 26.98 53.12 10.56
N ALA A 716 26.22 52.32 11.30
CA ALA A 716 25.14 51.50 10.75
C ALA A 716 23.89 51.51 11.65
N ILE A 717 22.72 51.28 11.06
CA ILE A 717 21.45 51.14 11.80
C ILE A 717 21.14 49.68 12.16
N THR A 718 20.21 49.48 13.09
CA THR A 718 19.67 48.16 13.40
C THR A 718 18.97 47.55 12.17
N ALA A 719 19.10 46.24 12.02
CA ALA A 719 18.38 45.45 11.02
C ALA A 719 17.48 44.43 11.72
N SER A 720 16.42 43.98 11.04
CA SER A 720 15.53 42.94 11.58
C SER A 720 15.39 41.79 10.58
N PHE A 721 15.24 40.59 11.13
CA PHE A 721 14.99 39.35 10.41
C PHE A 721 13.79 38.65 11.05
N SER A 722 12.74 38.37 10.29
CA SER A 722 11.55 37.66 10.80
C SER A 722 11.53 36.19 10.38
N VAL A 723 11.13 35.33 11.30
CA VAL A 723 10.97 33.89 11.06
C VAL A 723 9.51 33.56 11.31
N THR A 724 8.83 33.08 10.27
CA THR A 724 7.47 32.55 10.37
C THR A 724 7.57 31.03 10.45
N VAL A 725 7.26 30.45 11.60
CA VAL A 725 7.16 29.00 11.79
C VAL A 725 5.71 28.58 11.60
N ASN A 726 5.45 27.85 10.53
CA ASN A 726 4.16 27.22 10.28
C ASN A 726 4.09 25.88 11.05
N PRO A 727 2.99 25.59 11.78
CA PRO A 727 2.83 24.31 12.46
C PRO A 727 2.71 23.17 11.44
N ASN A 728 3.26 22.00 11.80
CA ASN A 728 3.15 20.81 10.96
C ASN A 728 1.71 20.28 10.99
N VAL A 729 1.14 20.04 9.81
CA VAL A 729 -0.22 19.51 9.67
C VAL A 729 -0.17 18.12 9.07
N THR A 730 -0.61 17.12 9.83
CA THR A 730 -0.73 15.74 9.33
C THR A 730 -2.13 15.54 8.74
N PRO A 731 -2.27 15.05 7.49
CA PRO A 731 -3.55 14.60 6.96
C PRO A 731 -4.17 13.51 7.85
N THR A 732 -5.47 13.60 8.15
CA THR A 732 -6.20 12.58 8.91
C THR A 732 -7.27 11.91 8.06
N PHE A 733 -7.47 10.60 8.22
CA PHE A 733 -8.45 9.84 7.42
C PHE A 733 -9.27 8.89 8.30
N SER A 734 -10.57 8.79 8.03
CA SER A 734 -11.47 7.86 8.74
C SER A 734 -11.23 6.39 8.42
N ILE A 735 -10.42 6.06 7.41
CA ILE A 735 -10.09 4.67 7.02
C ILE A 735 -9.04 4.01 7.94
N GLY A 736 -8.51 4.75 8.93
CA GLY A 736 -7.45 4.29 9.82
C GLY A 736 -6.04 4.34 9.18
N SER A 737 -5.07 3.70 9.82
CA SER A 737 -3.68 3.60 9.35
C SER A 737 -3.35 2.26 8.67
N ALA A 738 -4.16 1.23 8.87
CA ALA A 738 -3.98 -0.08 8.28
C ALA A 738 -5.31 -0.82 8.09
N LEU A 739 -5.35 -1.75 7.15
CA LEU A 739 -6.46 -2.66 6.90
C LEU A 739 -5.95 -4.08 6.64
N SER A 740 -6.63 -5.06 7.22
CA SER A 740 -6.38 -6.49 6.96
C SER A 740 -7.61 -7.09 6.29
N ILE A 741 -7.43 -7.68 5.11
CA ILE A 741 -8.47 -8.37 4.34
C ILE A 741 -8.01 -9.75 3.90
N CYS A 742 -8.95 -10.56 3.45
CA CYS A 742 -8.67 -11.82 2.76
C CYS A 742 -8.53 -11.57 1.25
N THR A 743 -7.83 -12.46 0.53
CA THR A 743 -7.78 -12.44 -0.93
C THR A 743 -9.17 -12.37 -1.56
N GLY A 744 -9.39 -11.37 -2.42
CA GLY A 744 -10.69 -11.09 -3.05
C GLY A 744 -11.69 -10.31 -2.18
N GLY A 745 -11.31 -9.89 -0.98
CA GLY A 745 -12.16 -9.10 -0.08
C GLY A 745 -12.48 -7.70 -0.61
N SER A 746 -13.53 -7.08 -0.06
CA SER A 746 -13.93 -5.71 -0.39
C SER A 746 -12.87 -4.70 0.06
N VAL A 747 -12.42 -3.84 -0.87
CA VAL A 747 -11.43 -2.78 -0.61
C VAL A 747 -12.11 -1.42 -0.46
N PRO A 748 -11.61 -0.54 0.43
CA PRO A 748 -12.10 0.83 0.53
C PRO A 748 -11.63 1.67 -0.66
N VAL A 749 -12.45 2.65 -1.05
CA VAL A 749 -11.99 3.73 -1.94
C VAL A 749 -11.13 4.69 -1.13
N LEU A 750 -9.91 4.99 -1.61
CA LEU A 750 -8.99 5.89 -0.92
C LEU A 750 -9.44 7.35 -1.12
N PRO A 751 -9.68 8.14 -0.05
CA PRO A 751 -10.14 9.53 -0.18
C PRO A 751 -9.05 10.44 -0.76
N THR A 752 -9.38 11.22 -1.78
CA THR A 752 -8.47 12.26 -2.34
C THR A 752 -8.42 13.54 -1.51
N VAL A 753 -9.27 13.65 -0.48
CA VAL A 753 -9.30 14.74 0.49
C VAL A 753 -9.29 14.14 1.90
N SER A 754 -8.43 14.65 2.77
CA SER A 754 -8.37 14.26 4.18
C SER A 754 -9.53 14.85 4.99
N ASN A 755 -9.80 14.27 6.16
CA ASN A 755 -10.83 14.77 7.09
C ASN A 755 -10.56 16.22 7.54
N ASN A 756 -9.30 16.67 7.52
CA ASN A 756 -8.88 18.04 7.79
C ASN A 756 -8.67 18.90 6.53
N GLY A 757 -9.26 18.53 5.38
CA GLY A 757 -9.40 19.38 4.20
C GLY A 757 -8.18 19.47 3.28
N ILE A 758 -7.21 18.56 3.41
CA ILE A 758 -6.01 18.51 2.58
C ILE A 758 -6.30 17.64 1.36
N ASN A 759 -6.15 18.18 0.16
CA ASN A 759 -6.27 17.46 -1.09
C ASN A 759 -4.93 16.77 -1.42
N GLY A 760 -4.99 15.61 -2.05
CA GLY A 760 -3.80 14.88 -2.46
C GLY A 760 -4.11 13.64 -3.27
N THR A 761 -3.06 12.89 -3.58
CA THR A 761 -3.13 11.65 -4.36
C THR A 761 -2.48 10.51 -3.61
N TRP A 762 -3.08 9.32 -3.72
CA TRP A 762 -2.49 8.09 -3.21
C TRP A 762 -1.61 7.43 -4.29
N ASN A 763 -0.47 6.89 -3.88
CA ASN A 763 0.35 6.02 -4.71
C ASN A 763 0.63 4.69 -3.97
N PRO A 764 0.14 3.53 -4.46
CA PRO A 764 -0.79 3.37 -5.58
C PRO A 764 -2.15 4.07 -5.36
N ALA A 765 -2.87 4.37 -6.43
CA ALA A 765 -4.15 5.08 -6.34
C ALA A 765 -5.36 4.17 -6.03
N VAL A 766 -5.23 2.86 -6.25
CA VAL A 766 -6.30 1.86 -6.09
C VAL A 766 -5.79 0.72 -5.23
N VAL A 767 -6.55 0.32 -4.21
CA VAL A 767 -6.21 -0.79 -3.32
C VAL A 767 -6.43 -2.13 -4.02
N SER A 768 -5.40 -2.97 -4.04
CA SER A 768 -5.49 -4.36 -4.51
C SER A 768 -6.18 -5.25 -3.47
N SER A 769 -7.19 -6.01 -3.89
CA SER A 769 -7.78 -7.10 -3.08
C SER A 769 -7.00 -8.42 -3.18
N GLN A 770 -5.94 -8.47 -4.01
CA GLN A 770 -5.19 -9.70 -4.32
C GLN A 770 -3.79 -9.73 -3.68
N THR A 771 -3.21 -8.56 -3.39
CA THR A 771 -1.81 -8.43 -2.97
C THR A 771 -1.66 -7.39 -1.87
N SER A 772 -0.95 -7.74 -0.78
CA SER A 772 -0.54 -6.79 0.25
C SER A 772 0.26 -5.63 -0.35
N GLY A 773 0.12 -4.43 0.21
CA GLY A 773 0.79 -3.24 -0.31
C GLY A 773 0.74 -2.06 0.64
N THR A 774 1.61 -1.09 0.36
CA THR A 774 1.72 0.18 1.08
C THR A 774 1.27 1.31 0.15
N TYR A 775 0.38 2.15 0.64
CA TYR A 775 -0.24 3.25 -0.10
C TYR A 775 0.15 4.56 0.56
N THR A 776 0.82 5.44 -0.18
CA THR A 776 1.30 6.73 0.36
C THR A 776 0.47 7.88 -0.18
N PHE A 777 -0.18 8.63 0.70
CA PHE A 777 -0.85 9.88 0.38
C PHE A 777 0.16 11.02 0.28
N THR A 778 0.17 11.68 -0.88
CA THR A 778 0.98 12.87 -1.16
C THR A 778 0.06 14.08 -1.31
N PRO A 779 0.20 15.12 -0.47
CA PRO A 779 -0.56 16.36 -0.61
C PRO A 779 -0.35 17.05 -1.97
N ALA A 780 -1.38 17.74 -2.46
CA ALA A 780 -1.33 18.48 -3.71
C ALA A 780 -0.42 19.73 -3.64
N THR A 781 0.25 20.04 -4.74
CA THR A 781 1.13 21.22 -4.85
C THR A 781 0.37 22.52 -4.57
N GLY A 782 0.91 23.37 -3.71
CA GLY A 782 0.34 24.67 -3.37
C GLY A 782 -0.48 24.71 -2.07
N GLN A 783 -0.70 23.59 -1.38
CA GLN A 783 -1.46 23.56 -0.11
C GLN A 783 -0.63 23.89 1.15
N GLY A 784 0.65 24.24 0.99
CA GLY A 784 1.55 24.66 2.07
C GLY A 784 2.72 23.69 2.28
N PRO A 785 3.90 24.18 2.69
CA PRO A 785 5.12 23.38 2.75
C PRO A 785 5.19 22.41 3.96
N CYS A 786 4.28 22.54 4.93
CA CYS A 786 4.35 21.87 6.24
C CYS A 786 3.33 20.74 6.41
N ILE A 787 2.96 20.12 5.30
CA ILE A 787 2.01 19.00 5.29
C ILE A 787 2.78 17.69 5.09
N ALA A 788 2.68 16.79 6.05
CA ALA A 788 3.34 15.48 5.99
C ALA A 788 2.63 14.52 5.02
N THR A 789 3.40 13.62 4.39
CA THR A 789 2.83 12.45 3.71
C THR A 789 2.29 11.45 4.73
N VAL A 790 1.24 10.72 4.37
CA VAL A 790 0.64 9.68 5.24
C VAL A 790 0.75 8.34 4.56
N VAL A 791 0.99 7.29 5.35
CA VAL A 791 1.12 5.92 4.87
C VAL A 791 -0.05 5.09 5.39
N TYR A 792 -0.66 4.32 4.49
CA TYR A 792 -1.72 3.36 4.77
C TYR A 792 -1.28 1.97 4.30
N THR A 793 -1.33 0.96 5.16
CA THR A 793 -0.92 -0.40 4.81
C THR A 793 -2.13 -1.32 4.65
N VAL A 794 -2.13 -2.13 3.58
CA VAL A 794 -3.16 -3.16 3.37
C VAL A 794 -2.48 -4.53 3.34
N THR A 795 -2.89 -5.41 4.25
CA THR A 795 -2.45 -6.80 4.30
C THR A 795 -3.54 -7.67 3.68
N VAL A 796 -3.19 -8.41 2.64
CA VAL A 796 -4.07 -9.41 1.99
C VAL A 796 -3.62 -10.80 2.42
N ASN A 797 -4.43 -11.46 3.25
CA ASN A 797 -4.15 -12.81 3.72
C ASN A 797 -4.76 -13.85 2.76
N PRO A 798 -4.00 -14.89 2.37
CA PRO A 798 -4.49 -15.95 1.49
C PRO A 798 -5.61 -16.75 2.16
N ILE A 799 -6.57 -17.23 1.37
CA ILE A 799 -7.63 -18.10 1.86
C ILE A 799 -7.07 -19.50 2.14
N VAL A 800 -7.16 -19.97 3.37
CA VAL A 800 -6.71 -21.31 3.79
C VAL A 800 -7.88 -22.27 4.04
N THR A 801 -7.61 -23.58 4.03
CA THR A 801 -8.59 -24.59 4.45
C THR A 801 -8.34 -24.98 5.90
N PRO A 802 -9.35 -25.03 6.79
CA PRO A 802 -9.19 -25.52 8.16
C PRO A 802 -8.71 -26.98 8.20
N ALA A 803 -7.71 -27.28 9.02
CA ALA A 803 -7.15 -28.63 9.15
C ALA A 803 -7.51 -29.28 10.50
N PHE A 804 -8.02 -30.51 10.46
CA PHE A 804 -8.34 -31.32 11.63
C PHE A 804 -7.65 -32.69 11.53
N ASN A 805 -7.34 -33.33 12.66
CA ASN A 805 -6.78 -34.68 12.73
C ASN A 805 -7.81 -35.80 12.51
N PHE A 806 -9.03 -35.45 12.16
CA PHE A 806 -10.11 -36.37 11.80
C PHE A 806 -10.75 -35.89 10.48
N GLY A 807 -11.11 -36.85 9.63
CA GLY A 807 -11.88 -36.61 8.41
C GLY A 807 -13.35 -36.98 8.61
N ASN A 808 -13.93 -37.66 7.63
CA ASN A 808 -15.24 -38.30 7.79
C ASN A 808 -15.17 -39.35 8.91
N LEU A 809 -16.20 -39.40 9.75
CA LEU A 809 -16.30 -40.30 10.89
C LEU A 809 -17.27 -41.45 10.61
N SER A 810 -16.94 -42.65 11.07
CA SER A 810 -17.84 -43.80 11.09
C SER A 810 -18.00 -44.25 12.53
N ILE A 811 -19.21 -44.14 13.08
CA ILE A 811 -19.52 -44.44 14.48
C ILE A 811 -20.69 -45.41 14.61
N CYS A 812 -20.86 -45.97 15.80
CA CYS A 812 -21.99 -46.84 16.12
C CYS A 812 -23.14 -46.04 16.74
N ILE A 813 -24.36 -46.50 16.53
CA ILE A 813 -25.55 -45.92 17.15
C ILE A 813 -25.38 -45.90 18.69
N GLY A 814 -25.59 -44.72 19.29
CA GLY A 814 -25.40 -44.51 20.74
C GLY A 814 -23.95 -44.46 21.23
N ALA A 815 -22.93 -44.43 20.36
CA ALA A 815 -21.53 -44.31 20.76
C ALA A 815 -21.22 -42.99 21.49
N SER A 816 -20.16 -42.98 22.31
CA SER A 816 -19.65 -41.76 22.97
C SER A 816 -19.17 -40.75 21.95
N LEU A 817 -19.67 -39.52 22.03
CA LEU A 817 -19.40 -38.46 21.05
C LEU A 817 -17.97 -37.90 21.18
N PRO A 818 -17.19 -37.79 20.09
CA PRO A 818 -16.01 -36.94 20.08
C PRO A 818 -16.45 -35.46 20.10
N VAL A 819 -15.76 -34.63 20.89
CA VAL A 819 -16.01 -33.19 20.94
C VAL A 819 -15.47 -32.55 19.67
N LEU A 820 -16.33 -31.84 18.93
CA LEU A 820 -15.92 -31.04 17.79
C LEU A 820 -15.15 -29.79 18.28
N PRO A 821 -13.85 -29.63 17.95
CA PRO A 821 -13.06 -28.49 18.42
C PRO A 821 -13.45 -27.19 17.70
N ALA A 822 -13.48 -26.09 18.46
CA ALA A 822 -13.81 -24.75 17.94
C ALA A 822 -12.64 -24.08 17.17
N THR A 823 -11.44 -24.66 17.23
CA THR A 823 -10.24 -24.17 16.54
C THR A 823 -9.55 -25.33 15.82
N SER A 824 -9.14 -25.10 14.57
CA SER A 824 -8.40 -26.05 13.75
C SER A 824 -6.92 -26.13 14.15
N GLN A 825 -6.19 -27.14 13.64
CA GLN A 825 -4.76 -27.29 13.91
C GLN A 825 -3.90 -26.17 13.30
N ASN A 826 -4.37 -25.55 12.22
CA ASN A 826 -3.77 -24.35 11.62
C ASN A 826 -4.30 -23.03 12.23
N GLY A 827 -4.88 -23.08 13.44
CA GLY A 827 -5.24 -21.90 14.23
C GLY A 827 -6.55 -21.20 13.83
N ILE A 828 -7.30 -21.73 12.85
CA ILE A 828 -8.55 -21.14 12.38
C ILE A 828 -9.65 -21.41 13.39
N SER A 829 -10.20 -20.35 13.98
CA SER A 829 -11.34 -20.44 14.90
C SER A 829 -12.67 -20.32 14.16
N GLY A 830 -13.68 -21.07 14.60
CA GLY A 830 -14.97 -21.16 13.92
C GLY A 830 -16.03 -21.90 14.74
N THR A 831 -17.16 -22.18 14.11
CA THR A 831 -18.29 -22.89 14.71
C THR A 831 -18.75 -24.04 13.82
N TRP A 832 -19.23 -25.12 14.43
CA TRP A 832 -19.78 -26.26 13.71
C TRP A 832 -21.30 -26.15 13.58
N SER A 833 -21.83 -26.52 12.42
CA SER A 833 -23.27 -26.66 12.17
C SER A 833 -23.56 -28.02 11.53
N PRO A 834 -24.27 -28.95 12.20
CA PRO A 834 -24.67 -28.88 13.62
C PRO A 834 -23.49 -28.78 14.59
N ALA A 835 -23.71 -28.22 15.79
CA ALA A 835 -22.65 -27.98 16.77
C ALA A 835 -22.25 -29.22 17.59
N VAL A 836 -23.10 -30.24 17.63
CA VAL A 836 -22.92 -31.49 18.36
C VAL A 836 -23.25 -32.64 17.41
N ILE A 837 -22.42 -33.68 17.41
CA ILE A 837 -22.65 -34.87 16.59
C ILE A 837 -23.87 -35.63 17.12
N ASP A 838 -24.82 -35.90 16.24
CA ASP A 838 -25.89 -36.87 16.45
C ASP A 838 -25.32 -38.30 16.32
N ASN A 839 -25.46 -39.13 17.36
CA ASN A 839 -25.09 -40.55 17.36
C ASN A 839 -26.27 -41.48 17.06
N GLN A 840 -27.41 -40.96 16.61
CA GLN A 840 -28.56 -41.72 16.15
C GLN A 840 -28.68 -41.71 14.63
N ASN A 841 -28.38 -40.56 13.99
CA ASN A 841 -28.55 -40.36 12.54
C ASN A 841 -27.25 -39.94 11.84
N SER A 842 -27.00 -40.49 10.66
CA SER A 842 -25.95 -40.02 9.76
C SER A 842 -26.23 -38.59 9.28
N GLY A 843 -25.19 -37.77 9.13
CA GLY A 843 -25.35 -36.37 8.72
C GLY A 843 -24.04 -35.68 8.34
N SER A 844 -24.18 -34.50 7.74
CA SER A 844 -23.05 -33.63 7.36
C SER A 844 -22.88 -32.50 8.38
N TYR A 845 -21.63 -32.22 8.74
CA TYR A 845 -21.25 -31.24 9.75
C TYR A 845 -20.31 -30.24 9.11
N THR A 846 -20.69 -28.97 9.09
CA THR A 846 -19.93 -27.91 8.43
C THR A 846 -19.30 -26.99 9.46
N PHE A 847 -17.97 -26.97 9.50
CA PHE A 847 -17.19 -25.96 10.21
C PHE A 847 -17.20 -24.67 9.41
N THR A 848 -17.72 -23.60 10.01
CA THR A 848 -17.75 -22.25 9.46
C THR A 848 -16.75 -21.39 10.23
N PRO A 849 -15.63 -20.97 9.61
CA PRO A 849 -14.68 -20.05 10.23
C PRO A 849 -15.31 -18.73 10.67
N ASN A 850 -14.81 -18.15 11.75
CA ASN A 850 -15.23 -16.84 12.23
C ASN A 850 -14.86 -15.74 11.21
N ALA A 851 -15.60 -14.63 11.23
CA ALA A 851 -15.32 -13.48 10.35
C ALA A 851 -13.87 -12.99 10.51
N GLY A 852 -13.21 -12.70 9.37
CA GLY A 852 -11.82 -12.24 9.33
C GLY A 852 -10.75 -13.34 9.42
N GLN A 853 -11.09 -14.61 9.57
CA GLN A 853 -10.13 -15.72 9.65
C GLN A 853 -9.53 -16.16 8.29
N CYS A 854 -10.02 -15.60 7.17
CA CYS A 854 -9.56 -15.93 5.82
C CYS A 854 -9.47 -17.43 5.53
N ALA A 855 -10.57 -18.14 5.80
CA ALA A 855 -10.67 -19.56 5.56
C ALA A 855 -12.03 -19.95 4.99
N ASN A 856 -12.04 -20.99 4.15
CA ASN A 856 -13.27 -21.56 3.60
C ASN A 856 -13.97 -22.47 4.62
N PRO A 857 -15.30 -22.60 4.58
CA PRO A 857 -16.01 -23.64 5.31
C PRO A 857 -15.52 -25.04 4.91
N LEU A 858 -15.50 -25.96 5.88
CA LEU A 858 -15.16 -27.37 5.67
C LEU A 858 -16.33 -28.24 6.11
N THR A 859 -16.78 -29.16 5.25
CA THR A 859 -17.80 -30.15 5.61
C THR A 859 -17.16 -31.53 5.81
N ILE A 860 -17.48 -32.17 6.94
CA ILE A 860 -17.22 -33.60 7.18
C ILE A 860 -18.55 -34.36 7.23
N ASN A 861 -18.52 -35.64 6.87
CA ASN A 861 -19.67 -36.53 7.00
C ASN A 861 -19.47 -37.48 8.18
N VAL A 862 -20.51 -37.64 8.99
CA VAL A 862 -20.59 -38.65 10.05
C VAL A 862 -21.58 -39.73 9.61
N THR A 863 -21.11 -40.96 9.52
CA THR A 863 -21.93 -42.15 9.25
C THR A 863 -22.22 -42.86 10.57
N VAL A 864 -23.50 -43.01 10.92
CA VAL A 864 -23.95 -43.78 12.08
C VAL A 864 -24.42 -45.16 11.62
N ASN A 865 -23.74 -46.20 12.07
CA ASN A 865 -24.07 -47.59 11.77
C ASN A 865 -24.87 -48.21 12.92
N SER A 866 -25.92 -48.96 12.58
CA SER A 866 -26.68 -49.73 13.58
C SER A 866 -25.85 -50.88 14.15
N VAL A 867 -25.98 -51.13 15.46
CA VAL A 867 -25.42 -52.33 16.10
C VAL A 867 -26.10 -53.56 15.47
N PRO A 868 -25.34 -54.48 14.86
CA PRO A 868 -25.93 -55.60 14.15
C PRO A 868 -26.38 -56.71 15.10
N THR A 869 -27.32 -57.54 14.64
CA THR A 869 -27.70 -58.78 15.34
C THR A 869 -27.52 -59.99 14.43
N VAL A 870 -27.23 -61.15 15.03
CA VAL A 870 -27.08 -62.43 14.32
C VAL A 870 -28.06 -63.45 14.87
N VAL A 871 -28.60 -64.28 13.97
CA VAL A 871 -29.30 -65.51 14.31
C VAL A 871 -28.37 -66.68 14.02
N VAL A 872 -28.14 -67.52 15.02
CA VAL A 872 -27.37 -68.76 14.90
C VAL A 872 -28.30 -69.97 14.88
N ARG A 873 -27.80 -71.11 14.38
CA ARG A 873 -28.51 -72.40 14.41
C ARG A 873 -28.71 -72.90 15.84
N ALA A 874 -29.63 -73.85 16.00
CA ALA A 874 -29.77 -74.61 17.24
C ALA A 874 -28.57 -75.57 17.46
N ASP A 875 -28.37 -75.94 18.73
CA ASP A 875 -27.42 -76.97 19.15
C ASP A 875 -27.61 -78.26 18.33
N THR A 876 -26.51 -78.90 17.95
CA THR A 876 -26.51 -80.04 17.03
C THR A 876 -25.68 -81.19 17.59
N THR A 877 -26.16 -82.42 17.41
CA THR A 877 -25.41 -83.64 17.71
C THR A 877 -25.16 -84.42 16.42
N LEU A 878 -23.91 -84.85 16.22
CA LEU A 878 -23.40 -85.65 15.11
C LEU A 878 -22.69 -86.88 15.67
N ASN A 879 -22.44 -87.88 14.83
CA ASN A 879 -21.51 -88.99 15.12
C ASN A 879 -20.18 -88.75 14.38
N ASP A 880 -19.12 -89.42 14.83
CA ASP A 880 -17.84 -89.47 14.13
C ASP A 880 -18.03 -90.01 12.70
N GLY A 881 -17.51 -89.27 11.70
CA GLY A 881 -17.72 -89.53 10.27
C GLY A 881 -18.90 -88.79 9.62
N ASP A 882 -19.85 -88.22 10.39
CA ASP A 882 -20.99 -87.49 9.80
C ASP A 882 -20.54 -86.19 9.10
N MET A 883 -21.09 -85.90 7.92
CA MET A 883 -20.84 -84.65 7.21
C MET A 883 -21.74 -83.52 7.73
N MET A 884 -21.14 -82.48 8.31
CA MET A 884 -21.83 -81.23 8.64
C MET A 884 -21.84 -80.29 7.41
N PRO A 885 -23.01 -79.84 6.91
CA PRO A 885 -23.08 -78.86 5.84
C PRO A 885 -22.66 -77.47 6.33
N ALA A 886 -22.25 -76.62 5.37
CA ALA A 886 -21.88 -75.23 5.65
C ALA A 886 -23.05 -74.47 6.31
N THR A 887 -22.75 -73.70 7.36
CA THR A 887 -23.73 -72.87 8.08
C THR A 887 -23.51 -71.41 7.73
N PHE A 888 -24.47 -70.83 7.01
CA PHE A 888 -24.51 -69.39 6.70
C PHE A 888 -25.24 -68.63 7.81
N PHE A 889 -24.70 -67.48 8.20
CA PHE A 889 -25.34 -66.62 9.21
C PHE A 889 -26.29 -65.62 8.56
N ALA A 890 -27.43 -65.41 9.21
CA ALA A 890 -28.38 -64.36 8.88
C ALA A 890 -28.41 -63.34 10.02
N GLY A 891 -28.64 -62.08 9.67
CA GLY A 891 -28.55 -60.98 10.62
C GLY A 891 -29.13 -59.70 10.05
N THR A 892 -29.30 -58.71 10.92
CA THR A 892 -29.87 -57.41 10.57
C THR A 892 -28.90 -56.29 10.98
N PRO A 893 -28.67 -55.27 10.12
CA PRO A 893 -29.13 -55.17 8.72
C PRO A 893 -28.53 -56.24 7.80
N ALA A 894 -29.06 -56.39 6.58
CA ALA A 894 -28.53 -57.35 5.61
C ALA A 894 -27.17 -56.89 5.05
N GLY A 895 -26.32 -57.84 4.64
CA GLY A 895 -24.99 -57.55 4.07
C GLY A 895 -23.88 -57.31 5.11
N ILE A 896 -24.15 -57.56 6.38
CA ILE A 896 -23.15 -57.50 7.47
C ILE A 896 -22.17 -58.68 7.43
N ASN A 897 -20.99 -58.48 8.01
CA ASN A 897 -19.97 -59.52 8.14
C ASN A 897 -20.09 -60.26 9.49
N TYR A 898 -19.43 -61.41 9.62
CA TYR A 898 -19.40 -62.18 10.86
C TYR A 898 -17.98 -62.69 11.13
N LYS A 899 -17.58 -62.71 12.40
CA LYS A 899 -16.43 -63.49 12.89
C LYS A 899 -16.94 -64.58 13.82
N TRP A 900 -16.33 -65.76 13.79
CA TRP A 900 -16.69 -66.84 14.70
C TRP A 900 -15.48 -67.60 15.22
N THR A 901 -15.62 -68.15 16.43
CA THR A 901 -14.62 -69.01 17.08
C THR A 901 -15.23 -70.33 17.52
N ASN A 902 -14.40 -71.37 17.60
CA ASN A 902 -14.75 -72.73 17.98
C ASN A 902 -13.86 -73.14 19.17
N SER A 903 -14.49 -73.46 20.30
CA SER A 903 -13.76 -73.82 21.53
C SER A 903 -13.06 -75.20 21.48
N ASN A 904 -13.29 -76.01 20.45
CA ASN A 904 -12.72 -77.36 20.35
C ASN A 904 -12.50 -77.80 18.89
N PRO A 905 -11.34 -77.49 18.28
CA PRO A 905 -11.05 -77.88 16.90
C PRO A 905 -11.01 -79.39 16.63
N ASN A 906 -10.94 -80.23 17.67
CA ASN A 906 -10.89 -81.68 17.52
C ASN A 906 -12.17 -82.28 16.89
N ILE A 907 -13.27 -81.52 16.83
CA ILE A 907 -14.50 -81.93 16.10
C ILE A 907 -14.33 -81.99 14.58
N GLY A 908 -13.17 -81.60 14.03
CA GLY A 908 -12.93 -81.52 12.58
C GLY A 908 -13.20 -80.15 11.95
N LEU A 909 -13.56 -79.14 12.76
CA LEU A 909 -13.79 -77.76 12.35
C LEU A 909 -12.62 -76.86 12.80
N THR A 910 -12.25 -75.85 12.00
CA THR A 910 -11.20 -74.88 12.37
C THR A 910 -11.53 -74.10 13.66
N GLU A 911 -10.49 -73.57 14.31
CA GLU A 911 -10.61 -72.81 15.57
C GLU A 911 -11.34 -71.48 15.41
N PHE A 912 -11.29 -70.88 14.22
CA PHE A 912 -12.01 -69.66 13.89
C PHE A 912 -12.33 -69.58 12.39
N GLY A 913 -13.15 -68.60 12.03
CA GLY A 913 -13.43 -68.23 10.64
C GLY A 913 -14.27 -66.96 10.53
N VAL A 914 -14.66 -66.64 9.30
CA VAL A 914 -15.46 -65.45 8.97
C VAL A 914 -16.64 -65.80 8.05
N ASN A 915 -17.72 -65.02 8.16
CA ASN A 915 -18.94 -64.99 7.36
C ASN A 915 -19.81 -66.27 7.31
N SER A 916 -19.22 -67.46 7.31
CA SER A 916 -19.92 -68.75 7.38
C SER A 916 -19.03 -69.78 8.07
N VAL A 917 -19.65 -70.79 8.67
CA VAL A 917 -18.94 -72.01 9.06
C VAL A 917 -18.87 -72.93 7.85
N PRO A 918 -17.68 -73.35 7.38
CA PRO A 918 -17.58 -74.25 6.23
C PRO A 918 -18.16 -75.63 6.57
N SER A 919 -18.46 -76.42 5.53
CA SER A 919 -18.77 -77.83 5.72
C SER A 919 -17.53 -78.60 6.19
N PHE A 920 -17.71 -79.53 7.12
CA PHE A 920 -16.63 -80.38 7.64
C PHE A 920 -17.15 -81.78 7.95
N ILE A 921 -16.24 -82.76 8.05
CA ILE A 921 -16.54 -84.10 8.55
C ILE A 921 -16.34 -84.07 10.06
N ALA A 922 -17.36 -84.45 10.82
CA ALA A 922 -17.30 -84.52 12.27
C ALA A 922 -16.29 -85.60 12.70
N LEU A 923 -15.35 -85.23 13.57
CA LEU A 923 -14.32 -86.13 14.10
C LEU A 923 -14.48 -86.31 15.61
N ASN A 924 -14.47 -87.55 16.08
CA ASN A 924 -14.28 -87.89 17.49
C ASN A 924 -13.53 -89.23 17.64
N LYS A 925 -12.20 -89.12 17.78
CA LYS A 925 -11.29 -90.26 18.01
C LYS A 925 -11.29 -90.79 19.45
N GLY A 926 -12.09 -90.19 20.33
CA GLY A 926 -12.24 -90.59 21.73
C GLY A 926 -13.28 -91.69 21.95
N ASN A 927 -13.56 -91.98 23.22
CA ASN A 927 -14.61 -92.92 23.64
C ASN A 927 -15.82 -92.22 24.29
N ASP A 928 -15.73 -90.90 24.49
CA ASP A 928 -16.77 -90.06 25.11
C ASP A 928 -17.18 -88.95 24.13
N PRO A 929 -18.44 -88.44 24.18
CA PRO A 929 -18.86 -87.33 23.32
C PRO A 929 -18.03 -86.06 23.58
N ILE A 930 -17.51 -85.45 22.52
CA ILE A 930 -16.80 -84.16 22.61
C ILE A 930 -17.74 -83.02 22.20
N VAL A 931 -17.58 -81.87 22.83
CA VAL A 931 -18.42 -80.68 22.59
C VAL A 931 -17.54 -79.52 22.16
N ALA A 932 -18.02 -78.78 21.15
CA ALA A 932 -17.52 -77.50 20.70
C ALA A 932 -18.59 -76.42 20.93
N ASN A 933 -18.21 -75.29 21.52
CA ASN A 933 -19.05 -74.09 21.57
C ASN A 933 -18.60 -73.14 20.46
N ILE A 934 -19.51 -72.85 19.53
CA ILE A 934 -19.28 -71.91 18.43
C ILE A 934 -19.82 -70.54 18.84
N SER A 935 -18.93 -69.55 18.99
CA SER A 935 -19.30 -68.16 19.30
C SER A 935 -19.27 -67.33 18.03
N VAL A 936 -20.36 -66.64 17.71
CA VAL A 936 -20.52 -65.85 16.48
C VAL A 936 -20.79 -64.39 16.84
N VAL A 937 -19.99 -63.48 16.29
CA VAL A 937 -20.10 -62.03 16.50
C VAL A 937 -20.36 -61.36 15.14
N PRO A 938 -21.47 -60.64 14.96
CA PRO A 938 -21.75 -59.87 13.75
C PRO A 938 -21.03 -58.51 13.75
N LEU A 939 -20.69 -58.00 12.57
CA LEU A 939 -19.99 -56.72 12.37
C LEU A 939 -20.64 -55.88 11.26
N ASN A 940 -20.94 -54.61 11.56
CA ASN A 940 -21.53 -53.64 10.62
C ASN A 940 -20.78 -52.30 10.70
N GLY A 941 -20.06 -51.90 9.65
CA GLY A 941 -19.38 -50.59 9.59
C GLY A 941 -18.35 -50.33 10.71
N GLY A 942 -17.82 -51.39 11.34
CA GLY A 942 -16.94 -51.34 12.52
C GLY A 942 -17.65 -51.63 13.86
N CYS A 943 -18.98 -51.70 13.88
CA CYS A 943 -19.78 -51.99 15.07
C CYS A 943 -19.93 -53.48 15.29
N GLU A 944 -19.46 -53.98 16.43
CA GLU A 944 -19.66 -55.37 16.85
C GLU A 944 -20.99 -55.54 17.60
N GLY A 945 -21.79 -56.52 17.18
CA GLY A 945 -23.02 -56.89 17.86
C GLY A 945 -22.80 -57.93 18.97
N THR A 946 -23.85 -58.19 19.74
CA THR A 946 -23.79 -59.20 20.82
C THR A 946 -23.48 -60.59 20.28
N ALA A 947 -22.48 -61.26 20.87
CA ALA A 947 -22.16 -62.63 20.55
C ALA A 947 -23.37 -63.57 20.74
N ARG A 948 -23.50 -64.56 19.84
CA ARG A 948 -24.45 -65.68 19.97
C ARG A 948 -23.69 -66.98 19.90
N ASN A 949 -24.10 -67.93 20.73
CA ASN A 949 -23.42 -69.21 20.90
C ASN A 949 -24.36 -70.36 20.53
N TYR A 950 -23.80 -71.42 19.95
CA TYR A 950 -24.46 -72.72 19.81
C TYR A 950 -23.44 -73.84 19.94
N LYS A 951 -23.89 -75.06 20.28
CA LYS A 951 -23.03 -76.21 20.50
C LYS A 951 -23.06 -77.20 19.33
N ILE A 952 -21.91 -77.78 19.03
CA ILE A 952 -21.79 -78.97 18.21
C ILE A 952 -21.23 -80.08 19.10
N THR A 953 -21.99 -81.14 19.28
CA THR A 953 -21.58 -82.34 20.01
C THR A 953 -21.28 -83.45 19.00
N VAL A 954 -20.08 -84.03 19.05
CA VAL A 954 -19.73 -85.20 18.23
C VAL A 954 -19.63 -86.42 19.13
N LYS A 955 -20.55 -87.37 18.95
CA LYS A 955 -20.48 -88.69 19.58
C LYS A 955 -19.43 -89.55 18.88
N PRO A 956 -18.68 -90.39 19.60
CA PRO A 956 -17.90 -91.43 18.94
C PRO A 956 -18.85 -92.44 18.26
N LEU A 957 -18.39 -93.16 17.25
CA LEU A 957 -19.09 -94.36 16.77
C LEU A 957 -19.25 -95.34 17.94
N ASP A 958 -20.44 -95.94 18.05
CA ASP A 958 -20.80 -96.89 19.11
C ASP A 958 -19.84 -98.10 19.17
N LYS A 959 -19.87 -98.84 20.28
CA LYS A 959 -18.87 -99.87 20.60
C LYS A 959 -18.95 -101.08 19.67
N ASP A 960 -18.31 -100.96 18.51
CA ASP A 960 -18.29 -101.92 17.40
C ASP A 960 -17.62 -103.27 17.69
N VAL A 961 -17.14 -103.55 18.92
CA VAL A 961 -16.49 -104.83 19.25
C VAL A 961 -17.17 -105.51 20.44
N PHE A 962 -17.51 -106.79 20.27
CA PHE A 962 -18.25 -107.61 21.23
C PHE A 962 -17.62 -109.02 21.34
N VAL A 963 -17.54 -109.55 22.56
CA VAL A 963 -17.11 -110.93 22.82
C VAL A 963 -18.18 -111.60 23.68
N PRO A 964 -18.77 -112.74 23.25
CA PRO A 964 -19.71 -113.49 24.08
C PRO A 964 -19.06 -113.96 25.38
N ASN A 965 -19.84 -114.06 26.44
CA ASN A 965 -19.37 -114.49 27.76
C ASN A 965 -19.59 -116.00 28.03
N VAL A 966 -20.18 -116.75 27.09
CA VAL A 966 -20.46 -118.19 27.21
C VAL A 966 -20.31 -118.86 25.84
N PHE A 967 -19.74 -120.07 25.81
CA PHE A 967 -19.79 -120.96 24.64
C PHE A 967 -19.73 -122.44 25.07
N SER A 968 -20.14 -123.35 24.18
CA SER A 968 -20.43 -124.75 24.49
C SER A 968 -19.88 -125.71 23.41
N PRO A 969 -18.57 -126.04 23.43
CA PRO A 969 -17.96 -127.02 22.53
C PRO A 969 -18.41 -128.45 22.84
N ASN A 970 -19.61 -128.80 22.37
CA ASN A 970 -20.27 -130.10 22.53
C ASN A 970 -20.42 -130.88 21.19
N GLY A 971 -20.19 -130.23 20.05
CA GLY A 971 -20.28 -130.80 18.70
C GLY A 971 -21.67 -130.71 18.06
N ASP A 972 -22.61 -129.94 18.60
CA ASP A 972 -23.98 -129.80 18.05
C ASP A 972 -24.11 -128.78 16.90
N GLY A 973 -23.02 -128.06 16.58
CA GLY A 973 -22.94 -127.05 15.54
C GLY A 973 -23.27 -125.63 16.02
N LYS A 974 -23.60 -125.41 17.31
CA LYS A 974 -23.98 -124.11 17.88
C LYS A 974 -23.07 -123.72 19.03
N ASN A 975 -22.46 -122.55 18.92
CA ASN A 975 -21.53 -122.01 19.91
C ASN A 975 -20.35 -122.96 20.25
N ASP A 976 -20.00 -123.87 19.33
CA ASP A 976 -18.83 -124.75 19.46
C ASP A 976 -17.49 -123.99 19.48
N LYS A 977 -17.50 -122.75 19.00
CA LYS A 977 -16.34 -121.86 19.00
C LYS A 977 -16.71 -120.48 19.50
N LEU A 978 -15.88 -119.93 20.39
CA LEU A 978 -15.94 -118.53 20.77
C LEU A 978 -15.21 -117.67 19.74
N PHE A 979 -15.91 -116.69 19.17
CA PHE A 979 -15.33 -115.64 18.32
C PHE A 979 -15.43 -114.28 19.01
N ALA A 980 -14.51 -113.37 18.66
CA ALA A 980 -14.75 -111.94 18.82
C ALA A 980 -15.54 -111.46 17.58
N TYR A 981 -16.53 -110.60 17.80
CA TYR A 981 -17.32 -109.96 16.76
C TYR A 981 -16.96 -108.48 16.69
N GLY A 982 -16.96 -107.91 15.49
CA GLY A 982 -17.01 -106.47 15.36
C GLY A 982 -17.03 -105.95 13.94
N ASN A 983 -17.54 -104.73 13.79
CA ASN A 983 -17.47 -103.99 12.53
C ASN A 983 -16.17 -103.19 12.50
N TYR A 984 -15.67 -102.87 11.30
CA TYR A 984 -14.56 -101.91 11.11
C TYR A 984 -13.27 -102.22 11.90
N VAL A 985 -12.97 -103.50 12.21
CA VAL A 985 -11.72 -103.89 12.88
C VAL A 985 -10.60 -104.10 11.84
N ASP A 986 -9.54 -103.28 11.89
CA ASP A 986 -8.30 -103.45 11.08
C ASP A 986 -7.42 -104.56 11.66
N LYS A 987 -7.18 -104.53 12.98
CA LYS A 987 -6.34 -105.51 13.68
C LYS A 987 -6.99 -105.94 14.99
N LEU A 988 -6.88 -107.22 15.30
CA LEU A 988 -7.36 -107.82 16.54
C LEU A 988 -6.21 -108.53 17.25
N GLU A 989 -6.16 -108.42 18.56
CA GLU A 989 -5.30 -109.22 19.45
C GLU A 989 -6.11 -109.57 20.71
N MET A 990 -6.70 -110.76 20.74
CA MET A 990 -7.42 -111.29 21.90
C MET A 990 -6.68 -112.48 22.51
N ARG A 991 -6.28 -112.36 23.77
CA ARG A 991 -5.61 -113.42 24.54
C ARG A 991 -6.56 -113.96 25.59
N ILE A 992 -6.77 -115.28 25.59
CA ILE A 992 -7.59 -115.98 26.59
C ILE A 992 -6.66 -116.75 27.53
N PHE A 993 -6.92 -116.69 28.83
CA PHE A 993 -6.14 -117.30 29.90
C PHE A 993 -7.02 -118.17 30.80
N ASN A 994 -6.42 -119.22 31.35
CA ASN A 994 -7.06 -120.03 32.39
C ASN A 994 -6.90 -119.37 33.79
N GLN A 995 -7.52 -119.96 34.82
CA GLN A 995 -7.49 -119.44 36.20
C GLN A 995 -6.08 -119.43 36.85
N TRP A 996 -5.08 -120.06 36.23
CA TRP A 996 -3.68 -120.04 36.68
C TRP A 996 -2.82 -119.00 35.94
N GLY A 997 -3.40 -118.24 35.00
CA GLY A 997 -2.71 -117.23 34.20
C GLY A 997 -1.95 -117.78 32.99
N GLU A 998 -2.08 -119.07 32.64
CA GLU A 998 -1.51 -119.61 31.40
C GLU A 998 -2.36 -119.17 30.20
N GLN A 999 -1.71 -118.66 29.15
CA GLN A 999 -2.37 -118.26 27.91
C GLN A 999 -2.81 -119.50 27.12
N ILE A 1000 -4.12 -119.69 27.02
CA ILE A 1000 -4.74 -120.81 26.33
C ILE A 1000 -4.74 -120.62 24.81
N ILE A 1001 -5.06 -119.42 24.33
CA ILE A 1001 -5.06 -119.10 22.90
C ILE A 1001 -4.86 -117.61 22.66
N LEU A 1002 -4.29 -117.29 21.50
CA LEU A 1002 -4.23 -115.97 20.91
C LEU A 1002 -5.09 -115.96 19.63
N ILE A 1003 -6.08 -115.09 19.59
CA ILE A 1003 -6.99 -114.84 18.47
C ILE A 1003 -6.60 -113.50 17.84
N ASN A 1004 -6.13 -113.54 16.60
CA ASN A 1004 -5.62 -112.36 15.86
C ASN A 1004 -6.51 -111.93 14.69
N SER A 1005 -7.67 -112.58 14.50
CA SER A 1005 -8.61 -112.31 13.42
C SER A 1005 -10.03 -112.63 13.88
N LEU A 1006 -11.03 -111.87 13.42
CA LEU A 1006 -12.45 -112.13 13.70
C LEU A 1006 -12.91 -113.51 13.20
N ASN A 1007 -12.24 -114.05 12.17
CA ASN A 1007 -12.53 -115.38 11.62
C ASN A 1007 -11.88 -116.53 12.42
N GLN A 1008 -11.09 -116.23 13.46
CA GLN A 1008 -10.41 -117.22 14.29
C GLN A 1008 -11.16 -117.39 15.61
N GLY A 1009 -11.75 -118.56 15.83
CA GLY A 1009 -12.48 -118.89 17.06
C GLY A 1009 -11.77 -119.93 17.92
N TRP A 1010 -12.01 -119.88 19.23
CA TRP A 1010 -11.51 -120.87 20.19
C TRP A 1010 -12.53 -121.99 20.40
N ASP A 1011 -12.13 -123.24 20.20
CA ASP A 1011 -12.97 -124.45 20.30
C ASP A 1011 -12.95 -125.11 21.69
N GLY A 1012 -12.41 -124.43 22.70
CA GLY A 1012 -12.27 -125.00 24.04
C GLY A 1012 -11.15 -126.03 24.17
N THR A 1013 -10.21 -126.12 23.23
CA THR A 1013 -9.01 -126.97 23.34
C THR A 1013 -7.73 -126.15 23.61
N HIS A 1014 -6.69 -126.81 24.10
CA HIS A 1014 -5.32 -126.28 24.19
C HIS A 1014 -4.33 -127.43 23.97
N ARG A 1015 -3.34 -127.24 23.08
CA ARG A 1015 -2.35 -128.28 22.71
C ARG A 1015 -3.00 -129.66 22.40
N GLY A 1016 -4.13 -129.64 21.70
CA GLY A 1016 -4.92 -130.84 21.34
C GLY A 1016 -5.73 -131.48 22.48
N LYS A 1017 -5.74 -130.90 23.69
CA LYS A 1017 -6.51 -131.41 24.83
C LYS A 1017 -7.74 -130.54 25.13
N PRO A 1018 -8.95 -131.13 25.29
CA PRO A 1018 -10.12 -130.40 25.74
C PRO A 1018 -9.87 -129.73 27.09
N GLN A 1019 -10.19 -128.44 27.20
CA GLN A 1019 -10.01 -127.68 28.44
C GLN A 1019 -11.15 -127.93 29.44
N PRO A 1020 -10.93 -127.76 30.76
CA PRO A 1020 -11.98 -127.90 31.77
C PRO A 1020 -13.16 -126.95 31.56
N VAL A 1021 -14.36 -127.40 31.93
CA VAL A 1021 -15.52 -126.53 32.16
C VAL A 1021 -15.18 -125.56 33.28
N GLY A 1022 -15.46 -124.28 33.07
CA GLY A 1022 -15.07 -123.23 34.01
C GLY A 1022 -14.96 -121.84 33.38
N VAL A 1023 -14.47 -120.89 34.17
CA VAL A 1023 -14.31 -119.49 33.76
C VAL A 1023 -12.89 -119.22 33.31
N TYR A 1024 -12.77 -118.68 32.11
CA TYR A 1024 -11.55 -118.16 31.49
C TYR A 1024 -11.64 -116.63 31.47
N VAL A 1025 -10.49 -115.97 31.46
CA VAL A 1025 -10.43 -114.50 31.33
C VAL A 1025 -9.81 -114.14 29.99
N TYR A 1026 -10.31 -113.08 29.37
CA TYR A 1026 -9.70 -112.52 28.17
C TYR A 1026 -9.25 -111.08 28.39
N VAL A 1027 -8.19 -110.70 27.68
CA VAL A 1027 -7.92 -109.31 27.30
C VAL A 1027 -7.90 -109.22 25.79
N LEU A 1028 -8.54 -108.18 25.26
CA LEU A 1028 -8.67 -107.91 23.83
C LEU A 1028 -8.18 -106.49 23.58
N LYS A 1029 -7.35 -106.34 22.54
CA LYS A 1029 -7.02 -105.06 21.92
C LYS A 1029 -7.41 -105.13 20.45
N ALA A 1030 -8.31 -104.25 20.03
CA ALA A 1030 -8.65 -104.05 18.63
C ALA A 1030 -8.17 -102.67 18.17
N ILE A 1031 -7.66 -102.59 16.94
CA ILE A 1031 -7.43 -101.33 16.23
C ILE A 1031 -8.49 -101.28 15.13
N MET A 1032 -9.28 -100.21 15.13
CA MET A 1032 -10.34 -100.00 14.15
C MET A 1032 -9.77 -99.40 12.86
N THR A 1033 -10.51 -99.44 11.74
CA THR A 1033 -10.09 -98.86 10.46
C THR A 1033 -9.93 -97.33 10.50
N ASP A 1034 -10.51 -96.67 11.49
CA ASP A 1034 -10.33 -95.24 11.79
C ASP A 1034 -9.07 -94.95 12.65
N GLY A 1035 -8.36 -95.99 13.11
CA GLY A 1035 -7.18 -95.91 13.96
C GLY A 1035 -7.44 -95.89 15.47
N ARG A 1036 -8.69 -95.82 15.95
CA ARG A 1036 -9.04 -95.95 17.37
C ARG A 1036 -8.60 -97.31 17.91
N THR A 1037 -8.15 -97.34 19.17
CA THR A 1037 -7.80 -98.58 19.87
C THR A 1037 -8.84 -98.90 20.94
N ILE A 1038 -9.60 -99.98 20.73
CA ILE A 1038 -10.56 -100.51 21.70
C ILE A 1038 -9.86 -101.56 22.56
N ASN A 1039 -9.84 -101.36 23.88
CA ASN A 1039 -9.35 -102.35 24.84
C ASN A 1039 -10.51 -102.91 25.65
N MET A 1040 -10.68 -104.23 25.66
CA MET A 1040 -11.70 -104.93 26.43
C MET A 1040 -11.05 -105.98 27.34
N LYS A 1041 -11.70 -106.27 28.46
CA LYS A 1041 -11.39 -107.41 29.32
C LYS A 1041 -12.69 -107.98 29.87
N GLY A 1042 -12.73 -109.29 30.07
CA GLY A 1042 -13.92 -109.95 30.58
C GLY A 1042 -13.69 -111.42 30.86
N SER A 1043 -14.76 -112.11 31.22
CA SER A 1043 -14.78 -113.54 31.46
C SER A 1043 -15.57 -114.28 30.36
N ILE A 1044 -15.16 -115.52 30.12
CA ILE A 1044 -15.81 -116.48 29.22
C ILE A 1044 -16.04 -117.75 30.03
N THR A 1045 -17.28 -118.21 30.12
CA THR A 1045 -17.62 -119.50 30.70
C THR A 1045 -17.63 -120.56 29.59
N LEU A 1046 -16.75 -121.56 29.68
CA LEU A 1046 -16.78 -122.75 28.83
C LEU A 1046 -17.71 -123.78 29.47
N LEU A 1047 -18.73 -124.22 28.73
CA LEU A 1047 -19.65 -125.29 29.09
C LEU A 1047 -19.43 -126.53 28.20
N ARG A 1048 -20.00 -127.68 28.57
CA ARG A 1048 -20.15 -128.87 27.71
C ARG A 1048 -21.48 -129.55 28.01
#